data_AF-A0A921U9Z7-F1
#
_entry.id   AF-A0A921U9Z7-F1
#
_cell.length_a   1.000
_cell.length_b   1.000
_cell.length_c   1.000
_cell.angle_alpha   90.00
_cell.angle_beta   90.00
_cell.angle_gamma   90.00
#
_symmetry.space_group_name_H-M   'P 1'
#
loop_
_entity.id
_entity.type
_entity.pdbx_description
1 polymer ?
#
loop_
_entity_poly.entity_id
_entity_poly.type
_entity_poly.pdbx_seq_one_letter_code
_entity_poly.pdbx_strand_id
1 'polypeptide(L)'
;MEATGLSLGKSVLDGALGYAESAVAEEVALQLGIQEDQAYIRDELEMMMAFLMAAHEERDEHKVIKTWVKQVRDVAYDAEDSLQDFAVRLGKPSWWRIPLLLLERRRVAKNMKELRAKVEAVSQRNARYHLIKGPGSKAITTSGKSNLARETMSSTEEARRQHENAKINLIQLISKKDENLRVISVWGTSGVPGETSIIKMAYDDLERKKKFECHAWIRIMHPFNQTEFVHNIIQQFYVNSLEEATMTLEKLTPGAQDLRRIWMMSEVDLVDEFKKVLNDKSYLVVLGDLSSMEEWDQIKTCFPKNMNGSRIIVCTEDITVANLCVGTALPEHKQLSVDHILYAFYEKSSQGGTDSMEEGSSSNTMDSIDSKNYMGRKKLPRMETTLAAFEESQLIGRDNEKSEIIKMISNTHSQEFEVISVCGMGGLGKTTLVQYVYRSPELNAMFEKCACVTISRPFNSEELVCSLASQLGGGSLVHLLEGKSYLIVLDDISSTTEWDAIVEHFPTTVTTSRVIVTTREENIAKHCSKKERNIYKLKLLGDKDAHDLFTEKVFGTVTYLDEYPELADEAKLILKNCNGLPLAIVTMGGFLAKQPKTLMEWRKLNEHISAELEMNPELQRIPNVLVKSYDGLPYHLKSCFLYLSIFPEDYTISRKRLVRRWIAEGYPKEVRGQSVMERADMYFMELIDRVMILPLQQSVLSRKKIDSCKVHDLMREISISKSTEENLVFRLEEGCNLNTHGAIRHLTISSNWEGDKAEFESMMGLSRIRSLTVFGKWRPLFLSDKVRLLRVLDLENTKDLMDHHLMQIGKLLHLKYLSIRECDNIFHLPDSLGNLKQLQTLDIKNTRIIKLPNTTINLRKLQYIHAGGKTFDTYEEVVRNLPKLLQNKICLLTILSLFVCALWCSPQIMHDDVANRSDLCSLFWHWHAPLILKELSGYGVILPRGLRKLRGLQTLSGVDIAVGKGILKEIKRLTQLRRLAVSGINKKNCQEFCSTLDDLRCLESLTVHSVVEPGLHGCLDGVSSPPTSLQSLKLAGSLVKLPGWIAGLHNLVKLKLKKTKLSELDATIWVLGKLRNLAILRLLKDSFEGEELGLTFHREAFPSLMVLQLEGVHFESVEFKEGATPKLELLLIGYNSISSISGLSSLPSLKEVVLDDVSRDLRVRDMVQEQLSRNPNNPVFKR
;
A
#
# COMPACT_ATOMS: atom_id res chain seq x y z
N MET A 1 2.60 2.13 -14.63
CA MET A 1 1.62 1.09 -15.01
C MET A 1 2.23 -0.32 -15.15
N GLU A 2 3.42 -0.51 -15.75
CA GLU A 2 4.07 -1.85 -15.83
C GLU A 2 4.51 -2.44 -14.48
N ALA A 3 4.83 -1.57 -13.51
CA ALA A 3 5.28 -1.96 -12.17
C ALA A 3 4.26 -2.84 -11.41
N THR A 4 2.96 -2.72 -11.70
CA THR A 4 1.90 -3.49 -11.03
C THR A 4 1.87 -4.94 -11.48
N GLY A 5 1.69 -5.17 -12.80
CA GLY A 5 1.68 -6.50 -13.38
C GLY A 5 2.96 -7.26 -13.08
N LEU A 6 4.11 -6.57 -13.11
CA LEU A 6 5.42 -7.14 -12.78
C LEU A 6 5.53 -7.49 -11.29
N SER A 7 5.08 -6.62 -10.38
CA SER A 7 5.01 -6.89 -8.94
C SER A 7 4.10 -8.08 -8.61
N LEU A 8 2.92 -8.16 -9.22
CA LEU A 8 2.00 -9.28 -9.07
C LEU A 8 2.60 -10.56 -9.65
N GLY A 9 3.19 -10.48 -10.85
CA GLY A 9 3.89 -11.58 -11.49
C GLY A 9 4.98 -12.17 -10.61
N LYS A 10 5.85 -11.32 -10.04
CA LYS A 10 6.89 -11.71 -9.08
C LYS A 10 6.29 -12.40 -7.86
N SER A 11 5.32 -11.78 -7.19
CA SER A 11 4.68 -12.34 -6.00
C SER A 11 4.12 -13.75 -6.23
N VAL A 12 3.45 -13.95 -7.37
CA VAL A 12 2.82 -15.22 -7.73
C VAL A 12 3.86 -16.27 -8.10
N LEU A 13 4.84 -15.88 -8.91
CA LEU A 13 5.90 -16.78 -9.36
C LEU A 13 6.76 -17.24 -8.20
N ASP A 14 7.04 -16.34 -7.26
CA ASP A 14 7.74 -16.63 -6.00
C ASP A 14 6.91 -17.56 -5.09
N GLY A 15 5.58 -17.50 -5.17
CA GLY A 15 4.68 -18.45 -4.52
C GLY A 15 4.70 -19.83 -5.19
N ALA A 16 4.63 -19.87 -6.52
CA ALA A 16 4.67 -21.10 -7.31
C ALA A 16 6.02 -21.83 -7.16
N LEU A 17 7.12 -21.09 -7.24
CA LEU A 17 8.49 -21.62 -7.08
C LEU A 17 8.71 -22.17 -5.67
N GLY A 18 8.38 -21.39 -4.63
CA GLY A 18 8.55 -21.85 -3.25
C GLY A 18 7.72 -23.10 -2.92
N TYR A 19 6.60 -23.32 -3.61
CA TYR A 19 5.88 -24.58 -3.51
C TYR A 19 6.54 -25.71 -4.32
N ALA A 20 6.97 -25.44 -5.55
CA ALA A 20 7.66 -26.40 -6.40
C ALA A 20 8.94 -26.94 -5.73
N GLU A 21 9.63 -26.11 -4.94
CA GLU A 21 10.81 -26.48 -4.13
C GLU A 21 10.48 -27.19 -2.82
N SER A 22 9.20 -27.25 -2.42
CA SER A 22 8.82 -27.82 -1.14
C SER A 22 9.00 -29.34 -1.10
N ALA A 23 9.40 -29.86 0.06
CA ALA A 23 9.49 -31.31 0.30
C ALA A 23 8.17 -32.06 0.02
N VAL A 24 7.03 -31.36 0.09
CA VAL A 24 5.72 -31.92 -0.25
C VAL A 24 5.58 -32.12 -1.76
N ALA A 25 6.05 -31.17 -2.57
CA ALA A 25 6.02 -31.28 -4.02
C ALA A 25 6.95 -32.40 -4.52
N GLU A 26 8.14 -32.53 -3.92
CA GLU A 26 9.09 -33.60 -4.23
C GLU A 26 8.52 -35.00 -3.92
N GLU A 27 7.94 -35.18 -2.72
CA GLU A 27 7.28 -36.43 -2.32
C GLU A 27 6.10 -36.78 -3.24
N VAL A 28 5.29 -35.79 -3.65
CA VAL A 28 4.20 -35.98 -4.60
C VAL A 28 4.73 -36.39 -5.97
N ALA A 29 5.79 -35.75 -6.46
CA ALA A 29 6.38 -36.07 -7.75
C ALA A 29 6.96 -37.49 -7.78
N LEU A 30 7.62 -37.90 -6.69
CA LEU A 30 8.10 -39.27 -6.44
C LEU A 30 6.96 -40.29 -6.51
N GLN A 31 5.87 -40.08 -5.76
CA GLN A 31 4.74 -41.01 -5.71
C GLN A 31 4.00 -41.18 -7.04
N LEU A 32 4.14 -40.22 -7.94
CA LEU A 32 3.45 -40.18 -9.23
C LEU A 32 4.35 -40.50 -10.43
N GLY A 33 5.67 -40.60 -10.23
CA GLY A 33 6.64 -40.83 -11.30
C GLY A 33 6.76 -39.65 -12.27
N ILE A 34 6.61 -38.41 -11.79
CA ILE A 34 6.62 -37.17 -12.59
C ILE A 34 7.76 -36.23 -12.16
N GLN A 35 8.87 -36.78 -11.66
CA GLN A 35 10.01 -36.01 -11.16
C GLN A 35 10.62 -35.10 -12.23
N GLU A 36 10.74 -35.59 -13.46
CA GLU A 36 11.25 -34.80 -14.60
C GLU A 36 10.32 -33.63 -14.93
N ASP A 37 9.00 -33.85 -14.92
CA ASP A 37 8.03 -32.79 -15.21
C ASP A 37 8.05 -31.71 -14.10
N GLN A 38 8.17 -32.11 -12.83
CA GLN A 38 8.25 -31.17 -11.71
C GLN A 38 9.56 -30.38 -11.70
N ALA A 39 10.70 -31.03 -11.97
CA ALA A 39 11.98 -30.36 -12.08
C ALA A 39 11.98 -29.34 -13.23
N TYR A 40 11.49 -29.72 -14.40
CA TYR A 40 11.35 -28.81 -15.54
C TYR A 40 10.49 -27.59 -15.21
N ILE A 41 9.33 -27.78 -14.57
CA ILE A 41 8.46 -26.66 -14.18
C ILE A 41 9.16 -25.75 -13.18
N ARG A 42 9.85 -26.30 -12.17
CA ARG A 42 10.60 -25.49 -11.19
C ARG A 42 11.65 -24.64 -11.89
N ASP A 43 12.49 -25.26 -12.72
CA ASP A 43 13.62 -24.60 -13.36
C ASP A 43 13.13 -23.50 -14.34
N GLU A 44 12.03 -23.72 -15.07
CA GLU A 44 11.40 -22.70 -15.91
C GLU A 44 10.77 -21.55 -15.11
N LEU A 45 10.12 -21.83 -13.98
CA LEU A 45 9.56 -20.79 -13.12
C LEU A 45 10.69 -19.92 -12.52
N GLU A 46 11.84 -20.51 -12.20
CA GLU A 46 13.04 -19.79 -11.77
C GLU A 46 13.60 -18.89 -12.87
N MET A 47 13.70 -19.41 -14.10
CA MET A 47 14.11 -18.60 -15.27
C MET A 47 13.15 -17.44 -15.54
N MET A 48 11.85 -17.68 -15.44
CA MET A 48 10.84 -16.61 -15.54
C MET A 48 10.98 -15.58 -14.42
N MET A 49 11.43 -15.97 -13.23
CA MET A 49 11.64 -15.07 -12.09
C MET A 49 12.83 -14.17 -12.34
N ALA A 50 13.96 -14.76 -12.75
CA ALA A 50 15.14 -14.01 -13.15
C ALA A 50 14.81 -12.99 -14.26
N PHE A 51 14.00 -13.39 -15.25
CA PHE A 51 13.53 -12.48 -16.30
C PHE A 51 12.72 -11.30 -15.74
N LEU A 52 11.73 -11.56 -14.87
CA LEU A 52 10.92 -10.48 -14.26
C LEU A 52 11.76 -9.57 -13.36
N MET A 53 12.83 -10.08 -12.76
CA MET A 53 13.78 -9.28 -11.99
C MET A 53 14.58 -8.34 -12.90
N ALA A 54 15.14 -8.84 -14.01
CA ALA A 54 15.88 -8.05 -14.98
C ALA A 54 15.01 -6.99 -15.69
N ALA A 55 13.79 -7.34 -16.09
CA ALA A 55 12.84 -6.43 -16.74
C ALA A 55 12.35 -5.29 -15.83
N HIS A 56 12.69 -5.29 -14.54
CA HIS A 56 12.37 -4.18 -13.64
C HIS A 56 13.35 -3.01 -13.77
N GLU A 57 14.57 -3.27 -14.23
CA GLU A 57 15.66 -2.29 -14.31
C GLU A 57 15.56 -1.44 -15.59
N GLU A 58 15.00 -1.98 -16.67
CA GLU A 58 14.69 -1.28 -17.92
C GLU A 58 13.28 -0.66 -17.82
N ARG A 59 13.19 0.65 -17.58
CA ARG A 59 11.90 1.39 -17.51
C ARG A 59 11.32 1.68 -18.90
N ASP A 60 11.25 0.67 -19.77
CA ASP A 60 10.81 0.85 -21.16
C ASP A 60 9.35 0.44 -21.38
N GLU A 61 8.55 1.36 -21.93
CA GLU A 61 7.10 1.23 -22.22
C GLU A 61 6.77 0.26 -23.36
N HIS A 62 7.20 -1.01 -23.27
CA HIS A 62 6.91 -2.01 -24.29
C HIS A 62 5.65 -2.82 -23.95
N LYS A 63 4.54 -2.53 -24.67
CA LYS A 63 3.25 -3.29 -24.62
C LYS A 63 3.43 -4.82 -24.73
N VAL A 64 4.48 -5.27 -25.40
CA VAL A 64 4.82 -6.70 -25.54
C VAL A 64 5.31 -7.29 -24.22
N ILE A 65 6.16 -6.59 -23.46
CA ILE A 65 6.63 -7.00 -22.13
C ILE A 65 5.43 -7.09 -21.18
N LYS A 66 4.54 -6.09 -21.18
CA LYS A 66 3.29 -6.13 -20.39
C LYS A 66 2.45 -7.38 -20.69
N THR A 67 2.30 -7.72 -21.97
CA THR A 67 1.53 -8.90 -22.41
C THR A 67 2.20 -10.20 -21.95
N TRP A 68 3.52 -10.25 -22.02
CA TRP A 68 4.31 -11.37 -21.57
C TRP A 68 4.25 -11.58 -20.05
N VAL A 69 4.43 -10.52 -19.26
CA VAL A 69 4.28 -10.53 -17.79
C VAL A 69 2.92 -11.09 -17.38
N LYS A 70 1.85 -10.71 -18.09
CA LYS A 70 0.51 -11.26 -17.87
C LYS A 70 0.43 -12.77 -18.14
N GLN A 71 1.07 -13.26 -19.21
CA GLN A 71 1.13 -14.70 -19.50
C GLN A 71 1.93 -15.48 -18.46
N VAL A 72 3.10 -14.96 -18.05
CA VAL A 72 3.94 -15.56 -17.00
C VAL A 72 3.16 -15.66 -15.70
N ARG A 73 2.47 -14.58 -15.30
CA ARG A 73 1.62 -14.57 -14.11
C ARG A 73 0.49 -15.61 -14.21
N ASP A 74 -0.19 -15.70 -15.35
CA ASP A 74 -1.30 -16.64 -15.53
C ASP A 74 -0.83 -18.11 -15.51
N VAL A 75 0.37 -18.40 -16.01
CA VAL A 75 1.00 -19.72 -15.91
C VAL A 75 1.48 -20.01 -14.49
N ALA A 76 2.11 -19.05 -13.82
CA ALA A 76 2.50 -19.19 -12.42
C ALA A 76 1.28 -19.44 -11.53
N TYR A 77 0.17 -18.79 -11.83
CA TYR A 77 -1.13 -19.05 -11.21
C TYR A 77 -1.62 -20.48 -11.41
N ASP A 78 -1.60 -20.96 -12.66
CA ASP A 78 -1.97 -22.36 -12.98
C ASP A 78 -1.02 -23.36 -12.29
N ALA A 79 0.27 -23.03 -12.20
CA ALA A 79 1.27 -23.86 -11.56
C ALA A 79 1.02 -23.96 -10.06
N GLU A 80 0.91 -22.82 -9.37
CA GLU A 80 0.63 -22.77 -7.94
C GLU A 80 -0.68 -23.51 -7.59
N ASP A 81 -1.76 -23.25 -8.35
CA ASP A 81 -3.06 -23.90 -8.14
C ASP A 81 -2.99 -25.42 -8.32
N SER A 82 -2.36 -25.87 -9.41
CA SER A 82 -2.25 -27.30 -9.72
C SER A 82 -1.41 -28.01 -8.67
N LEU A 83 -0.22 -27.47 -8.39
CA LEU A 83 0.72 -28.03 -7.43
C LEU A 83 0.09 -28.12 -6.02
N GLN A 84 -0.63 -27.09 -5.60
CA GLN A 84 -1.30 -27.08 -4.30
C GLN A 84 -2.50 -28.04 -4.25
N ASP A 85 -3.32 -28.13 -5.31
CA ASP A 85 -4.41 -29.11 -5.40
C ASP A 85 -3.92 -30.54 -5.25
N PHE A 86 -2.72 -30.83 -5.75
CA PHE A 86 -2.11 -32.15 -5.62
C PHE A 86 -1.78 -32.51 -4.17
N ALA A 87 -1.11 -31.65 -3.40
CA ALA A 87 -0.78 -32.01 -2.01
C ALA A 87 -2.00 -32.12 -1.12
N VAL A 88 -3.01 -31.30 -1.33
CA VAL A 88 -4.23 -31.35 -0.52
C VAL A 88 -4.95 -32.68 -0.72
N ARG A 89 -4.93 -33.25 -1.94
CA ARG A 89 -5.56 -34.54 -2.25
C ARG A 89 -4.70 -35.76 -1.90
N LEU A 90 -3.37 -35.67 -2.03
CA LEU A 90 -2.45 -36.81 -1.85
C LEU A 90 -1.98 -37.05 -0.40
N GLY A 91 -2.41 -36.26 0.57
CA GLY A 91 -2.02 -36.45 1.98
C GLY A 91 -2.31 -37.86 2.53
N LYS A 92 -1.31 -38.47 3.21
CA LYS A 92 -1.23 -39.85 3.74
C LYS A 92 -2.58 -40.61 3.86
N PRO A 93 -2.86 -41.61 3.01
CA PRO A 93 -4.11 -42.36 3.08
C PRO A 93 -4.05 -43.55 4.06
N SER A 94 -5.22 -43.92 4.57
CA SER A 94 -5.50 -45.24 5.15
C SER A 94 -5.60 -46.29 4.04
N TRP A 95 -5.15 -47.52 4.31
CA TRP A 95 -5.00 -48.67 3.40
C TRP A 95 -6.20 -48.97 2.46
N TRP A 96 -7.42 -48.54 2.79
CA TRP A 96 -8.67 -49.00 2.12
C TRP A 96 -9.12 -48.18 0.88
N ARG A 97 -8.29 -47.28 0.33
CA ARG A 97 -8.68 -46.38 -0.80
C ARG A 97 -7.84 -46.53 -2.09
N ILE A 98 -7.30 -47.72 -2.37
CA ILE A 98 -6.34 -47.94 -3.47
C ILE A 98 -6.94 -47.77 -4.90
N PRO A 99 -8.18 -48.18 -5.22
CA PRO A 99 -8.71 -48.05 -6.59
C PRO A 99 -9.09 -46.62 -7.00
N LEU A 100 -9.70 -45.83 -6.10
CA LEU A 100 -9.98 -44.39 -6.36
C LEU A 100 -8.69 -43.56 -6.50
N LEU A 101 -7.60 -44.02 -5.88
CA LEU A 101 -6.28 -43.39 -5.95
C LEU A 101 -5.70 -43.42 -7.37
N LEU A 102 -5.90 -44.50 -8.15
CA LEU A 102 -5.35 -44.59 -9.51
C LEU A 102 -5.96 -43.56 -10.46
N LEU A 103 -7.26 -43.29 -10.36
CA LEU A 103 -7.95 -42.30 -11.18
C LEU A 103 -7.48 -40.88 -10.82
N GLU A 104 -7.35 -40.57 -9.53
CA GLU A 104 -6.82 -39.29 -9.08
C GLU A 104 -5.35 -39.11 -9.44
N ARG A 105 -4.50 -40.14 -9.26
CA ARG A 105 -3.09 -40.12 -9.69
C ARG A 105 -2.94 -39.90 -11.19
N ARG A 106 -3.75 -40.57 -12.03
CA ARG A 106 -3.77 -40.35 -13.48
C ARG A 106 -4.21 -38.93 -13.84
N ARG A 107 -5.22 -38.39 -13.13
CA ARG A 107 -5.67 -37.01 -13.31
C ARG A 107 -4.57 -36.01 -12.95
N VAL A 108 -3.87 -36.22 -11.83
CA VAL A 108 -2.75 -35.37 -11.40
C VAL A 108 -1.61 -35.42 -12.42
N ALA A 109 -1.20 -36.61 -12.85
CA ALA A 109 -0.15 -36.78 -13.85
C ALA A 109 -0.53 -36.11 -15.19
N LYS A 110 -1.80 -36.22 -15.62
CA LYS A 110 -2.31 -35.51 -16.81
C LYS A 110 -2.22 -33.99 -16.65
N ASN A 111 -2.68 -33.47 -15.51
CA ASN A 111 -2.62 -32.03 -15.22
C ASN A 111 -1.17 -31.52 -15.17
N MET A 112 -0.22 -32.31 -14.66
CA MET A 112 1.19 -31.93 -14.63
C MET A 112 1.77 -31.81 -16.05
N LYS A 113 1.44 -32.76 -16.94
CA LYS A 113 1.85 -32.70 -18.35
C LYS A 113 1.24 -31.50 -19.08
N GLU A 114 -0.04 -31.21 -18.83
CA GLU A 114 -0.69 -30.00 -19.36
C GLU A 114 -0.03 -28.71 -18.85
N LEU A 115 0.34 -28.68 -17.57
CA LEU A 115 1.05 -27.55 -16.98
C LEU A 115 2.45 -27.36 -17.59
N ARG A 116 3.22 -28.44 -17.74
CA ARG A 116 4.51 -28.43 -18.44
C ARG A 116 4.37 -27.86 -19.85
N ALA A 117 3.39 -28.35 -20.62
CA ALA A 117 3.15 -27.86 -21.98
C ALA A 117 2.78 -26.36 -22.01
N LYS A 118 2.05 -25.84 -21.02
CA LYS A 118 1.74 -24.41 -20.90
C LYS A 118 2.99 -23.58 -20.59
N VAL A 119 3.80 -24.03 -19.64
CA VAL A 119 5.07 -23.38 -19.26
C VAL A 119 6.01 -23.32 -20.47
N GLU A 120 6.17 -24.44 -21.17
CA GLU A 120 6.95 -24.55 -22.39
C GLU A 120 6.41 -23.64 -23.51
N ALA A 121 5.09 -23.62 -23.73
CA ALA A 121 4.48 -22.76 -24.75
C ALA A 121 4.68 -21.27 -24.47
N VAL A 122 4.66 -20.87 -23.20
CA VAL A 122 5.08 -19.51 -22.80
C VAL A 122 6.55 -19.37 -23.17
N SER A 123 7.46 -20.13 -22.57
CA SER A 123 8.92 -20.05 -22.81
C SER A 123 9.31 -19.96 -24.31
N GLN A 124 8.73 -20.80 -25.17
CA GLN A 124 8.95 -20.78 -26.62
C GLN A 124 8.47 -19.49 -27.31
N ARG A 125 7.38 -18.86 -26.84
CA ARG A 125 6.96 -17.54 -27.34
C ARG A 125 7.97 -16.46 -26.97
N ASN A 126 8.61 -16.53 -25.79
CA ASN A 126 9.71 -15.63 -25.44
C ASN A 126 10.80 -15.67 -26.51
N ALA A 127 11.25 -16.90 -26.82
CA ALA A 127 12.29 -17.16 -27.80
C ALA A 127 11.86 -16.72 -29.20
N ARG A 128 10.60 -16.94 -29.58
CA ARG A 128 10.06 -16.53 -30.89
C ARG A 128 10.04 -15.02 -31.07
N TYR A 129 9.59 -14.28 -30.06
CA TYR A 129 9.47 -12.83 -30.13
C TYR A 129 10.76 -12.08 -29.74
N HIS A 130 11.81 -12.80 -29.35
CA HIS A 130 13.13 -12.24 -29.01
C HIS A 130 13.01 -11.08 -28.01
N LEU A 131 12.24 -11.26 -26.92
CA LEU A 131 12.04 -10.20 -25.91
C LEU A 131 13.35 -9.84 -25.19
N ILE A 132 14.40 -10.65 -25.37
CA ILE A 132 15.79 -10.36 -25.01
C ILE A 132 16.56 -10.15 -26.32
N LYS A 133 16.93 -8.90 -26.62
CA LYS A 133 18.14 -8.66 -27.41
C LYS A 133 19.29 -8.62 -26.41
N GLY A 134 20.03 -9.73 -26.30
CA GLY A 134 21.35 -9.65 -25.71
C GLY A 134 22.21 -8.71 -26.57
N PRO A 135 23.17 -7.98 -26.00
CA PRO A 135 24.18 -7.28 -26.79
C PRO A 135 25.04 -8.36 -27.47
N GLY A 136 24.68 -8.72 -28.71
CA GLY A 136 25.44 -9.61 -29.57
C GLY A 136 24.86 -11.02 -29.75
N SER A 137 23.90 -11.20 -30.65
CA SER A 137 23.75 -12.48 -31.36
C SER A 137 23.06 -12.28 -32.72
N LYS A 138 23.83 -12.46 -33.80
CA LYS A 138 23.35 -12.52 -35.18
C LYS A 138 22.51 -13.79 -35.38
N ALA A 139 21.36 -13.65 -36.06
CA ALA A 139 20.48 -14.77 -36.39
C ALA A 139 21.11 -15.70 -37.44
N ILE A 140 21.06 -17.01 -37.19
CA ILE A 140 21.19 -18.05 -38.20
C ILE A 140 19.79 -18.36 -38.74
N THR A 141 19.63 -18.21 -40.04
CA THR A 141 18.45 -18.53 -40.82
C THR A 141 18.16 -20.02 -40.86
N THR A 142 16.89 -20.41 -40.71
CA THR A 142 16.28 -21.43 -41.59
C THR A 142 14.76 -21.26 -41.67
N SER A 143 14.27 -21.43 -42.90
CA SER A 143 13.00 -21.06 -43.52
C SER A 143 11.75 -21.88 -43.12
N GLY A 144 10.56 -21.26 -43.24
CA GLY A 144 9.44 -21.89 -43.97
C GLY A 144 8.01 -21.77 -43.42
N LYS A 145 7.22 -20.85 -44.00
CA LYS A 145 5.73 -20.79 -44.16
C LYS A 145 4.89 -20.31 -42.95
N SER A 146 3.89 -19.41 -43.09
CA SER A 146 3.37 -18.67 -44.25
C SER A 146 2.34 -17.58 -43.84
N ASN A 147 2.55 -16.37 -44.36
CA ASN A 147 1.61 -15.54 -45.13
C ASN A 147 0.42 -14.78 -44.52
N LEU A 148 0.37 -14.52 -43.21
CA LEU A 148 -0.41 -13.36 -42.69
C LEU A 148 0.47 -12.14 -42.37
N ALA A 149 1.80 -12.31 -42.39
CA ALA A 149 2.79 -11.29 -42.07
C ALA A 149 3.11 -10.32 -43.22
N ARG A 150 2.58 -10.54 -44.44
CA ARG A 150 3.10 -9.90 -45.65
C ARG A 150 2.81 -8.39 -45.74
N GLU A 151 1.74 -7.91 -45.10
CA GLU A 151 1.39 -6.48 -45.16
C GLU A 151 2.08 -5.66 -44.07
N THR A 152 2.27 -6.22 -42.86
CA THR A 152 3.00 -5.53 -41.78
C THR A 152 4.52 -5.66 -41.90
N MET A 153 5.02 -6.71 -42.58
CA MET A 153 6.45 -6.82 -42.92
C MET A 153 6.87 -5.89 -44.05
N SER A 154 5.95 -5.42 -44.90
CA SER A 154 6.29 -4.44 -45.93
C SER A 154 6.70 -3.12 -45.31
N SER A 155 5.93 -2.59 -44.35
CA SER A 155 6.22 -1.30 -43.72
C SER A 155 7.44 -1.31 -42.78
N THR A 156 7.70 -2.42 -42.10
CA THR A 156 8.91 -2.56 -41.24
C THR A 156 10.17 -2.89 -42.02
N GLU A 157 10.08 -3.63 -43.13
CA GLU A 157 11.20 -3.85 -44.05
C GLU A 157 11.52 -2.58 -44.86
N GLU A 158 10.51 -1.80 -45.26
CA GLU A 158 10.70 -0.48 -45.90
C GLU A 158 11.44 0.46 -44.94
N ALA A 159 11.00 0.58 -43.68
CA ALA A 159 11.66 1.41 -42.66
C ALA A 159 13.10 0.97 -42.38
N ARG A 160 13.38 -0.34 -42.40
CA ARG A 160 14.72 -0.90 -42.26
C ARG A 160 15.60 -0.61 -43.48
N ARG A 161 15.07 -0.74 -44.69
CA ARG A 161 15.77 -0.36 -45.94
C ARG A 161 16.05 1.13 -46.01
N GLN A 162 15.11 1.96 -45.58
CA GLN A 162 15.30 3.40 -45.49
C GLN A 162 16.38 3.79 -44.47
N HIS A 163 16.40 3.16 -43.29
CA HIS A 163 17.48 3.36 -42.30
C HIS A 163 18.85 2.95 -42.84
N GLU A 164 18.95 1.81 -43.53
CA GLU A 164 20.21 1.38 -44.14
C GLU A 164 20.64 2.30 -45.29
N ASN A 165 19.69 2.80 -46.10
CA ASN A 165 19.95 3.78 -47.15
C ASN A 165 20.42 5.14 -46.59
N ALA A 166 19.81 5.62 -45.50
CA ALA A 166 20.21 6.84 -44.80
C ALA A 166 21.65 6.74 -44.27
N LYS A 167 21.97 5.59 -43.67
CA LYS A 167 23.33 5.24 -43.23
C LYS A 167 24.31 5.23 -44.40
N ILE A 168 24.00 4.54 -45.50
CA ILE A 168 24.87 4.49 -46.69
C ILE A 168 25.10 5.90 -47.25
N ASN A 169 24.05 6.73 -47.32
CA ASN A 169 24.13 8.11 -47.76
C ASN A 169 25.07 8.97 -46.88
N LEU A 170 24.98 8.82 -45.56
CA LEU A 170 25.84 9.52 -44.62
C LEU A 170 27.29 9.04 -44.71
N ILE A 171 27.52 7.72 -44.79
CA ILE A 171 28.87 7.14 -44.98
C ILE A 171 29.49 7.64 -46.27
N GLN A 172 28.74 7.68 -47.38
CA GLN A 172 29.22 8.23 -48.66
C GLN A 172 29.62 9.71 -48.53
N LEU A 173 28.85 10.49 -47.76
CA LEU A 173 29.11 11.92 -47.55
C LEU A 173 30.40 12.16 -46.76
N ILE A 174 30.60 11.41 -45.67
CA ILE A 174 31.80 11.44 -44.85
C ILE A 174 33.01 10.91 -45.64
N SER A 175 32.77 9.91 -46.48
CA SER A 175 33.80 9.17 -47.21
C SER A 175 34.31 9.82 -48.49
N LYS A 176 33.72 10.94 -48.92
CA LYS A 176 34.11 11.63 -50.16
C LYS A 176 35.61 12.00 -50.08
N LYS A 177 36.37 11.67 -51.13
CA LYS A 177 37.80 12.02 -51.24
C LYS A 177 37.91 13.53 -51.39
N ASP A 178 38.16 14.20 -50.27
CA ASP A 178 38.44 15.62 -50.17
C ASP A 178 39.57 15.74 -49.15
N GLU A 179 40.64 16.43 -49.54
CA GLU A 179 41.85 16.60 -48.74
C GLU A 179 41.60 17.58 -47.58
N ASN A 180 40.66 18.52 -47.69
CA ASN A 180 40.42 19.51 -46.64
C ASN A 180 39.58 18.98 -45.46
N LEU A 181 39.76 19.59 -44.28
CA LEU A 181 38.85 19.47 -43.14
C LEU A 181 37.44 19.91 -43.55
N ARG A 182 36.45 19.03 -43.36
CA ARG A 182 35.05 19.31 -43.70
C ARG A 182 34.15 19.15 -42.47
N VAL A 183 33.30 20.14 -42.25
CA VAL A 183 32.26 20.11 -41.21
C VAL A 183 30.94 19.69 -41.86
N ILE A 184 30.30 18.66 -41.30
CA ILE A 184 29.00 18.16 -41.74
C ILE A 184 28.04 18.35 -40.57
N SER A 185 27.05 19.20 -40.74
CA SER A 185 26.05 19.42 -39.71
C SER A 185 24.81 18.57 -39.98
N VAL A 186 24.32 17.84 -39.00
CA VAL A 186 23.14 16.98 -39.09
C VAL A 186 22.06 17.52 -38.18
N TRP A 187 20.91 17.83 -38.77
CA TRP A 187 19.73 18.36 -38.09
C TRP A 187 18.59 17.32 -38.09
N GLY A 188 17.98 17.13 -36.92
CA GLY A 188 16.88 16.20 -36.64
C GLY A 188 16.40 16.34 -35.18
N THR A 189 15.18 15.90 -34.86
CA THR A 189 14.65 15.99 -33.48
C THR A 189 15.35 14.97 -32.58
N SER A 190 16.36 15.40 -31.83
CA SER A 190 17.26 14.52 -31.03
C SER A 190 16.59 13.78 -29.86
N GLY A 191 15.28 13.85 -29.73
CA GLY A 191 14.48 13.06 -28.79
C GLY A 191 13.98 11.69 -29.32
N VAL A 192 14.21 11.35 -30.59
CA VAL A 192 13.77 10.05 -31.16
C VAL A 192 14.94 9.06 -31.19
N PRO A 193 14.86 7.89 -30.51
CA PRO A 193 15.97 6.91 -30.44
C PRO A 193 16.49 6.38 -31.80
N GLY A 194 15.74 6.59 -32.89
CA GLY A 194 16.10 6.13 -34.25
C GLY A 194 17.11 7.02 -34.98
N GLU A 195 17.21 8.30 -34.66
CA GLU A 195 18.03 9.26 -35.42
C GLU A 195 19.51 9.21 -35.01
N THR A 196 19.77 9.17 -33.69
CA THR A 196 21.10 8.91 -33.11
C THR A 196 21.64 7.53 -33.54
N SER A 197 20.76 6.57 -33.81
CA SER A 197 21.10 5.24 -34.32
C SER A 197 21.75 5.29 -35.70
N ILE A 198 21.30 6.16 -36.63
CA ILE A 198 21.88 6.25 -37.99
C ILE A 198 23.32 6.79 -37.96
N ILE A 199 23.55 7.87 -37.21
CA ILE A 199 24.87 8.49 -37.08
C ILE A 199 25.82 7.54 -36.33
N LYS A 200 25.34 6.86 -35.28
CA LYS A 200 26.13 5.88 -34.54
C LYS A 200 26.51 4.68 -35.39
N MET A 201 25.57 4.12 -36.16
CA MET A 201 25.86 3.05 -37.11
C MET A 201 26.84 3.46 -38.21
N ALA A 202 26.81 4.72 -38.68
CA ALA A 202 27.77 5.23 -39.65
C ALA A 202 29.17 5.42 -39.05
N TYR A 203 29.25 5.98 -37.84
CA TYR A 203 30.50 6.13 -37.09
C TYR A 203 31.16 4.77 -36.81
N ASP A 204 30.42 3.82 -36.23
CA ASP A 204 30.94 2.49 -35.88
C ASP A 204 31.36 1.67 -37.13
N ASP A 205 30.79 1.97 -38.31
CA ASP A 205 31.20 1.35 -39.58
C ASP A 205 32.50 1.97 -40.13
N LEU A 206 32.66 3.29 -40.01
CA LEU A 206 33.87 4.01 -40.42
C LEU A 206 35.06 3.73 -39.50
N GLU A 207 34.80 3.60 -38.20
CA GLU A 207 35.74 3.16 -37.16
C GLU A 207 36.25 1.74 -37.48
N ARG A 208 35.35 0.78 -37.71
CA ARG A 208 35.72 -0.60 -38.10
C ARG A 208 36.50 -0.68 -39.41
N LYS A 209 36.22 0.22 -40.36
CA LYS A 209 36.94 0.31 -41.64
C LYS A 209 38.30 1.02 -41.52
N LYS A 210 38.67 1.51 -40.33
CA LYS A 210 39.91 2.24 -40.04
C LYS A 210 40.20 3.35 -41.06
N LYS A 211 39.16 4.09 -41.44
CA LYS A 211 39.29 5.14 -42.47
C LYS A 211 39.97 6.41 -41.97
N PHE A 212 39.87 6.69 -40.67
CA PHE A 212 40.48 7.82 -39.99
C PHE A 212 41.40 7.29 -38.89
N GLU A 213 42.58 7.86 -38.76
CA GLU A 213 43.56 7.48 -37.73
C GLU A 213 43.08 7.80 -36.31
N CYS A 214 42.32 8.89 -36.15
CA CYS A 214 41.73 9.31 -34.89
C CYS A 214 40.21 9.41 -35.04
N HIS A 215 39.45 8.92 -34.07
CA HIS A 215 38.00 9.05 -34.05
C HIS A 215 37.49 9.26 -32.63
N ALA A 216 36.54 10.17 -32.47
CA ALA A 216 35.92 10.45 -31.17
C ALA A 216 34.44 10.77 -31.33
N TRP A 217 33.64 10.34 -30.36
CA TRP A 217 32.25 10.73 -30.21
C TRP A 217 32.09 11.43 -28.88
N ILE A 218 31.82 12.73 -28.92
CA ILE A 218 31.75 13.60 -27.75
C ILE A 218 30.35 14.18 -27.63
N ARG A 219 29.76 14.02 -26.45
CA ARG A 219 28.59 14.79 -26.06
C ARG A 219 29.08 16.09 -25.42
N ILE A 220 28.58 17.24 -25.90
CA ILE A 220 28.95 18.53 -25.34
C ILE A 220 28.31 18.66 -23.95
N MET A 221 29.14 18.90 -22.93
CA MET A 221 28.71 19.11 -21.55
C MET A 221 28.49 20.61 -21.30
N HIS A 222 27.43 20.98 -20.60
CA HIS A 222 27.12 22.37 -20.28
C HIS A 222 27.29 22.66 -18.78
N PRO A 223 27.95 23.78 -18.40
CA PRO A 223 28.57 24.79 -19.26
C PRO A 223 29.82 24.28 -19.99
N PHE A 224 30.05 24.74 -21.23
CA PHE A 224 31.17 24.28 -22.04
C PHE A 224 32.52 24.63 -21.39
N ASN A 225 33.34 23.60 -21.13
CA ASN A 225 34.71 23.73 -20.65
C ASN A 225 35.68 23.23 -21.73
N GLN A 226 36.51 24.13 -22.26
CA GLN A 226 37.44 23.82 -23.36
C GLN A 226 38.50 22.78 -22.98
N THR A 227 39.01 22.83 -21.75
CA THR A 227 40.02 21.91 -21.23
C THR A 227 39.45 20.49 -21.11
N GLU A 228 38.28 20.36 -20.48
CA GLU A 228 37.59 19.08 -20.28
C GLU A 228 37.16 18.48 -21.63
N PHE A 229 36.70 19.32 -22.56
CA PHE A 229 36.37 18.91 -23.92
C PHE A 229 37.56 18.30 -24.66
N VAL A 230 38.72 18.96 -24.63
CA VAL A 230 39.95 18.47 -25.27
C VAL A 230 40.45 17.20 -24.56
N HIS A 231 40.40 17.14 -23.23
CA HIS A 231 40.72 15.91 -22.50
C HIS A 231 39.84 14.75 -22.97
N ASN A 232 38.51 14.89 -22.98
CA ASN A 232 37.61 13.82 -23.41
C ASN A 232 37.93 13.28 -24.82
N ILE A 233 38.35 14.15 -25.74
CA ILE A 233 38.82 13.73 -27.07
C ILE A 233 40.15 12.97 -26.99
N ILE A 234 41.13 13.51 -26.26
CA ILE A 234 42.43 12.85 -26.06
C ILE A 234 42.26 11.47 -25.42
N GLN A 235 41.34 11.32 -24.47
CA GLN A 235 41.04 10.04 -23.85
C GLN A 235 40.61 9.02 -24.89
N GLN A 236 39.66 9.38 -25.76
CA GLN A 236 39.17 8.47 -26.79
C GLN A 236 40.26 8.17 -27.82
N PHE A 237 41.00 9.18 -28.29
CA PHE A 237 42.13 8.96 -29.20
C PHE A 237 43.23 8.06 -28.59
N TYR A 238 43.50 8.22 -27.29
CA TYR A 238 44.48 7.42 -26.57
C TYR A 238 44.00 5.96 -26.41
N VAL A 239 42.75 5.76 -25.99
CA VAL A 239 42.12 4.42 -25.90
C VAL A 239 42.15 3.72 -27.26
N ASN A 240 41.82 4.43 -28.34
CA ASN A 240 41.83 3.88 -29.70
C ASN A 240 43.26 3.51 -30.16
N SER A 241 44.28 4.27 -29.73
CA SER A 241 45.68 3.95 -30.02
C SER A 241 46.25 2.77 -29.22
N LEU A 242 45.66 2.46 -28.05
CA LEU A 242 46.05 1.32 -27.21
C LEU A 242 45.50 -0.01 -27.73
N GLU A 243 44.33 -0.02 -28.39
CA GLU A 243 43.78 -1.23 -29.00
C GLU A 243 44.67 -1.79 -30.14
N GLU A 244 45.59 -1.00 -30.70
CA GLU A 244 46.57 -1.45 -31.68
C GLU A 244 47.82 -2.11 -31.07
N ALA A 245 48.09 -1.93 -29.77
CA ALA A 245 49.29 -2.43 -29.10
C ALA A 245 48.98 -3.67 -28.25
N THR A 246 49.11 -4.86 -28.85
CA THR A 246 49.09 -6.12 -28.09
C THR A 246 50.35 -6.26 -27.24
N MET A 247 50.16 -6.02 -25.94
CA MET A 247 51.00 -6.41 -24.79
C MET A 247 52.38 -5.76 -24.63
N THR A 248 52.65 -5.39 -23.36
CA THR A 248 53.81 -4.74 -22.72
C THR A 248 53.99 -3.22 -22.92
N LEU A 249 54.11 -2.52 -21.79
CA LEU A 249 54.24 -1.06 -21.63
C LEU A 249 55.47 -0.44 -22.32
N GLU A 250 56.36 -1.26 -22.87
CA GLU A 250 57.63 -0.87 -23.49
C GLU A 250 57.54 -0.66 -25.02
N LYS A 251 56.38 -0.92 -25.66
CA LYS A 251 56.16 -0.70 -27.10
C LYS A 251 54.94 0.17 -27.42
N LEU A 252 54.80 1.31 -26.76
CA LEU A 252 53.84 2.34 -27.20
C LEU A 252 54.34 3.00 -28.49
N THR A 253 53.47 3.17 -29.49
CA THR A 253 53.77 3.97 -30.68
C THR A 253 54.09 5.41 -30.27
N PRO A 254 54.99 6.12 -30.99
CA PRO A 254 55.36 7.51 -30.66
C PRO A 254 54.13 8.42 -30.43
N GLY A 255 53.10 8.26 -31.28
CA GLY A 255 51.85 9.02 -31.15
C GLY A 255 51.01 8.73 -29.90
N ALA A 256 51.10 7.52 -29.32
CA ALA A 256 50.41 7.20 -28.06
C ALA A 256 51.17 7.74 -26.83
N GLN A 257 52.49 7.84 -26.92
CA GLN A 257 53.32 8.49 -25.89
C GLN A 257 53.07 10.01 -25.87
N ASP A 258 52.91 10.63 -27.04
CA ASP A 258 52.58 12.07 -27.14
C ASP A 258 51.19 12.38 -26.57
N LEU A 259 50.16 11.58 -26.88
CA LEU A 259 48.81 11.75 -26.31
C LEU A 259 48.80 11.58 -24.77
N ARG A 260 49.58 10.63 -24.25
CA ARG A 260 49.74 10.43 -22.79
C ARG A 260 50.46 11.61 -22.13
N ARG A 261 51.46 12.20 -22.79
CA ARG A 261 52.15 13.40 -22.31
C ARG A 261 51.18 14.57 -22.21
N ILE A 262 50.40 14.81 -23.26
CA ILE A 262 49.42 15.90 -23.35
C ILE A 262 48.31 15.74 -22.31
N TRP A 263 47.84 14.51 -22.06
CA TRP A 263 46.88 14.22 -20.98
C TRP A 263 47.36 14.66 -19.59
N MET A 264 48.67 14.74 -19.37
CA MET A 264 49.29 15.07 -18.07
C MET A 264 49.75 16.55 -17.98
N MET A 265 49.44 17.39 -18.97
CA MET A 265 49.84 18.80 -19.02
C MET A 265 48.85 19.73 -18.32
N SER A 266 49.34 20.91 -17.88
CA SER A 266 48.51 21.98 -17.31
C SER A 266 47.75 22.78 -18.37
N GLU A 267 46.67 23.44 -17.95
CA GLU A 267 45.63 24.08 -18.77
C GLU A 267 46.11 25.02 -19.90
N VAL A 268 47.22 25.75 -19.70
CA VAL A 268 47.59 26.88 -20.56
C VAL A 268 48.15 26.43 -21.93
N ASP A 269 48.76 25.25 -22.03
CA ASP A 269 49.43 24.75 -23.25
C ASP A 269 48.70 23.56 -23.92
N LEU A 270 47.59 23.09 -23.34
CA LEU A 270 46.92 21.83 -23.72
C LEU A 270 46.39 21.87 -25.17
N VAL A 271 45.71 22.94 -25.55
CA VAL A 271 45.05 23.07 -26.87
C VAL A 271 46.08 23.18 -27.99
N ASP A 272 47.20 23.87 -27.76
CA ASP A 272 48.23 24.07 -28.78
C ASP A 272 49.03 22.79 -29.05
N GLU A 273 49.35 21.99 -28.01
CA GLU A 273 49.94 20.67 -28.24
C GLU A 273 48.97 19.66 -28.84
N PHE A 274 47.69 19.73 -28.47
CA PHE A 274 46.65 18.92 -29.10
C PHE A 274 46.54 19.19 -30.60
N LYS A 275 46.63 20.46 -31.04
CA LYS A 275 46.66 20.83 -32.46
C LYS A 275 47.88 20.29 -33.18
N LYS A 276 49.07 20.34 -32.57
CA LYS A 276 50.29 19.79 -33.19
C LYS A 276 50.15 18.30 -33.48
N VAL A 277 49.57 17.53 -32.56
CA VAL A 277 49.34 16.09 -32.76
C VAL A 277 48.33 15.80 -33.86
N LEU A 278 47.30 16.63 -34.02
CA LEU A 278 46.29 16.44 -35.05
C LEU A 278 46.70 16.96 -36.43
N ASN A 279 47.73 17.79 -36.54
CA ASN A 279 48.11 18.42 -37.80
C ASN A 279 48.50 17.38 -38.87
N ASP A 280 49.12 16.28 -38.46
CA ASP A 280 49.61 15.22 -39.35
C ASP A 280 48.68 13.98 -39.41
N LYS A 281 47.51 14.01 -38.75
CA LYS A 281 46.59 12.85 -38.65
C LYS A 281 45.23 13.12 -39.27
N SER A 282 44.64 12.10 -39.88
CA SER A 282 43.23 12.12 -40.28
C SER A 282 42.32 11.86 -39.08
N TYR A 283 41.36 12.75 -38.80
CA TYR A 283 40.45 12.57 -37.65
C TYR A 283 38.96 12.67 -38.01
N LEU A 284 38.13 11.89 -37.30
CA LEU A 284 36.66 11.93 -37.35
C LEU A 284 36.09 12.24 -35.96
N VAL A 285 35.52 13.43 -35.77
CA VAL A 285 34.92 13.81 -34.47
C VAL A 285 33.43 14.04 -34.63
N VAL A 286 32.61 13.34 -33.84
CA VAL A 286 31.15 13.54 -33.77
C VAL A 286 30.83 14.31 -32.50
N LEU A 287 30.13 15.44 -32.65
CA LEU A 287 29.70 16.32 -31.57
C LEU A 287 28.19 16.20 -31.40
N GLY A 288 27.76 15.70 -30.24
CA GLY A 288 26.36 15.62 -29.85
C GLY A 288 25.92 16.83 -29.00
N ASP A 289 24.68 17.26 -29.19
CA ASP A 289 23.97 18.26 -28.39
C ASP A 289 24.57 19.69 -28.44
N LEU A 290 25.00 20.16 -29.62
CA LEU A 290 25.45 21.55 -29.76
C LEU A 290 24.25 22.52 -29.64
N SER A 291 24.29 23.42 -28.65
CA SER A 291 23.16 24.28 -28.28
C SER A 291 23.27 25.72 -28.80
N SER A 292 24.48 26.22 -29.09
CA SER A 292 24.71 27.59 -29.53
C SER A 292 25.90 27.76 -30.49
N MET A 293 25.91 28.87 -31.25
CA MET A 293 27.03 29.22 -32.14
C MET A 293 28.27 29.71 -31.39
N GLU A 294 28.11 30.27 -30.19
CA GLU A 294 29.25 30.68 -29.35
C GLU A 294 30.07 29.46 -28.91
N GLU A 295 29.40 28.36 -28.56
CA GLU A 295 30.05 27.08 -28.25
C GLU A 295 30.80 26.52 -29.47
N TRP A 296 30.19 26.57 -30.66
CA TRP A 296 30.86 26.15 -31.89
C TRP A 296 32.10 26.99 -32.20
N ASP A 297 32.03 28.31 -31.98
CA ASP A 297 33.14 29.22 -32.21
C ASP A 297 34.32 28.93 -31.28
N GLN A 298 34.08 28.45 -30.06
CA GLN A 298 35.13 27.98 -29.16
C GLN A 298 35.63 26.59 -29.57
N ILE A 299 34.75 25.65 -29.90
CA ILE A 299 35.11 24.27 -30.28
C ILE A 299 35.96 24.26 -31.57
N LYS A 300 35.57 25.01 -32.60
CA LYS A 300 36.29 25.04 -33.88
C LYS A 300 37.74 25.52 -33.73
N THR A 301 38.03 26.33 -32.72
CA THR A 301 39.40 26.80 -32.44
C THR A 301 40.30 25.71 -31.88
N CYS A 302 39.76 24.58 -31.43
CA CYS A 302 40.54 23.45 -30.89
C CYS A 302 41.12 22.54 -31.98
N PHE A 303 40.60 22.61 -33.21
CA PHE A 303 40.97 21.71 -34.29
C PHE A 303 41.84 22.40 -35.35
N PRO A 304 42.93 21.77 -35.81
CA PRO A 304 43.74 22.32 -36.90
C PRO A 304 43.07 22.13 -38.25
N LYS A 305 43.19 23.12 -39.15
CA LYS A 305 42.81 22.94 -40.57
C LYS A 305 43.91 22.15 -41.27
N ASN A 306 43.79 20.83 -41.29
CA ASN A 306 44.74 19.95 -41.98
C ASN A 306 44.22 19.50 -43.37
N MET A 307 45.13 19.04 -44.23
CA MET A 307 44.85 18.52 -45.57
C MET A 307 44.78 16.97 -45.59
N ASN A 308 44.49 16.35 -44.44
CA ASN A 308 44.49 14.89 -44.27
C ASN A 308 43.09 14.28 -44.34
N GLY A 309 42.12 15.01 -44.91
CA GLY A 309 40.76 14.54 -45.11
C GLY A 309 39.92 14.41 -43.84
N SER A 310 40.24 15.16 -42.78
CA SER A 310 39.54 15.12 -41.50
C SER A 310 38.07 15.57 -41.59
N ARG A 311 37.22 15.07 -40.69
CA ARG A 311 35.76 15.29 -40.70
C ARG A 311 35.27 15.62 -39.28
N ILE A 312 34.46 16.67 -39.16
CA ILE A 312 33.73 16.98 -37.93
C ILE A 312 32.24 16.89 -38.23
N ILE A 313 31.52 16.08 -37.46
CA ILE A 313 30.07 15.92 -37.57
C ILE A 313 29.42 16.64 -36.39
N VAL A 314 28.55 17.60 -36.65
CA VAL A 314 27.84 18.37 -35.63
C VAL A 314 26.38 17.93 -35.61
N CYS A 315 25.88 17.46 -34.47
CA CYS A 315 24.48 17.09 -34.29
C CYS A 315 23.80 18.17 -33.44
N THR A 316 22.72 18.77 -33.96
CA THR A 316 21.97 19.81 -33.25
C THR A 316 20.48 19.75 -33.60
N GLU A 317 19.63 20.12 -32.64
CA GLU A 317 18.19 20.28 -32.84
C GLU A 317 17.85 21.64 -33.48
N ASP A 318 18.77 22.60 -33.45
CA ASP A 318 18.57 23.94 -33.97
C ASP A 318 19.07 24.06 -35.41
N ILE A 319 18.14 24.26 -36.34
CA ILE A 319 18.44 24.40 -37.78
C ILE A 319 19.32 25.62 -38.08
N THR A 320 19.25 26.68 -37.27
CA THR A 320 20.06 27.88 -37.45
C THR A 320 21.51 27.61 -37.10
N VAL A 321 21.75 26.93 -35.98
CA VAL A 321 23.07 26.41 -35.59
C VAL A 321 23.56 25.44 -36.64
N ALA A 322 22.69 24.55 -37.14
CA ALA A 322 23.07 23.55 -38.13
C ALA A 322 23.59 24.17 -39.43
N ASN A 323 22.92 25.22 -39.92
CA ASN A 323 23.32 25.94 -41.13
C ASN A 323 24.62 26.73 -40.95
N LEU A 324 24.74 27.45 -39.82
CA LEU A 324 25.86 28.36 -39.58
C LEU A 324 27.17 27.61 -39.28
N CYS A 325 27.12 26.40 -38.72
CA CYS A 325 28.31 25.61 -38.40
C CYS A 325 29.16 25.23 -39.64
N VAL A 326 28.54 25.14 -40.82
CA VAL A 326 29.21 24.75 -42.08
C VAL A 326 30.04 25.91 -42.67
N GLY A 327 29.81 27.16 -42.24
CA GLY A 327 30.65 28.31 -42.58
C GLY A 327 30.37 28.99 -43.93
N THR A 328 29.41 28.51 -44.72
CA THR A 328 29.01 29.10 -46.02
C THR A 328 27.64 29.78 -45.94
N ALA A 329 27.46 30.91 -46.66
CA ALA A 329 26.20 31.67 -46.66
C ALA A 329 24.97 30.88 -47.18
N LEU A 330 25.18 29.79 -47.94
CA LEU A 330 24.13 28.88 -48.40
C LEU A 330 24.69 27.43 -48.48
N PRO A 331 24.61 26.63 -47.40
CA PRO A 331 25.09 25.24 -47.43
C PRO A 331 24.17 24.33 -48.27
N GLU A 332 24.74 23.35 -48.97
CA GLU A 332 23.93 22.29 -49.60
C GLU A 332 23.36 21.39 -48.52
N HIS A 333 22.10 20.97 -48.69
CA HIS A 333 21.43 20.02 -47.79
C HIS A 333 21.10 18.73 -48.55
N LYS A 334 21.38 17.58 -47.94
CA LYS A 334 20.93 16.27 -48.40
C LYS A 334 19.97 15.71 -47.37
N GLN A 335 18.74 15.42 -47.79
CA GLN A 335 17.78 14.70 -46.97
C GLN A 335 18.26 13.25 -46.83
N LEU A 336 18.46 12.82 -45.59
CA LEU A 336 18.94 11.48 -45.26
C LEU A 336 17.78 10.49 -45.06
N SER A 337 16.61 10.96 -44.63
CA SER A 337 15.39 10.15 -44.41
C SER A 337 14.13 10.91 -44.83
N VAL A 338 13.20 10.23 -45.52
CA VAL A 338 11.92 10.81 -46.00
C VAL A 338 10.90 10.95 -44.88
N ASP A 339 10.89 10.02 -43.91
CA ASP A 339 9.87 9.95 -42.85
C ASP A 339 10.29 10.62 -41.51
N HIS A 340 11.59 10.93 -41.32
CA HIS A 340 12.13 11.43 -40.03
C HIS A 340 12.78 12.82 -40.10
N ILE A 341 12.58 13.60 -41.17
CA ILE A 341 13.09 14.99 -41.31
C ILE A 341 14.59 15.11 -40.90
N LEU A 342 15.43 14.17 -41.35
CA LEU A 342 16.87 14.19 -41.06
C LEU A 342 17.63 14.81 -42.22
N TYR A 343 18.29 15.95 -42.00
CA TYR A 343 19.03 16.67 -43.05
C TYR A 343 20.50 16.80 -42.69
N ALA A 344 21.38 16.58 -43.67
CA ALA A 344 22.81 16.86 -43.55
C ALA A 344 23.19 18.09 -44.39
N PHE A 345 23.77 19.09 -43.75
CA PHE A 345 24.29 20.32 -44.34
C PHE A 345 25.81 20.23 -44.51
N TYR A 346 26.33 20.65 -45.67
CA TYR A 346 27.75 20.59 -45.99
C TYR A 346 28.16 21.58 -47.08
N GLU A 347 29.47 21.86 -47.19
CA GLU A 347 30.06 22.71 -48.23
C GLU A 347 30.35 21.93 -49.54
N LYS A 348 30.02 22.48 -50.71
CA LYS A 348 30.23 21.85 -52.03
C LYS A 348 31.65 22.15 -52.55
N SER A 349 32.44 21.12 -52.86
CA SER A 349 33.73 21.29 -53.53
C SER A 349 33.54 21.71 -54.99
N SER A 350 34.24 22.77 -55.41
CA SER A 350 34.25 23.29 -56.78
C SER A 350 34.97 22.32 -57.72
N GLN A 351 34.22 21.47 -58.43
CA GLN A 351 34.71 20.82 -59.63
C GLN A 351 34.36 21.70 -60.83
N GLY A 352 35.40 22.26 -61.46
CA GLY A 352 35.29 22.96 -62.72
C GLY A 352 34.99 22.02 -63.88
N GLY A 353 34.36 22.58 -64.92
CA GLY A 353 34.41 22.03 -66.28
C GLY A 353 33.06 21.61 -66.88
N THR A 354 32.45 22.59 -67.56
CA THR A 354 31.83 22.51 -68.90
C THR A 354 30.52 21.74 -69.15
N ASP A 355 29.64 22.49 -69.83
CA ASP A 355 28.55 22.11 -70.74
C ASP A 355 27.23 21.66 -70.09
N SER A 356 26.05 22.17 -70.44
CA SER A 356 25.62 23.17 -71.42
C SER A 356 24.10 23.34 -71.25
N MET A 357 23.58 24.55 -71.52
CA MET A 357 22.23 24.85 -72.03
C MET A 357 21.03 24.62 -71.08
N GLU A 358 20.41 25.72 -70.60
CA GLU A 358 19.19 26.36 -71.19
C GLU A 358 17.93 25.59 -70.77
N GLU A 359 16.84 26.15 -70.26
CA GLU A 359 16.15 27.45 -70.25
C GLU A 359 15.37 27.48 -68.91
N GLY A 360 14.97 28.58 -68.28
CA GLY A 360 14.48 29.83 -68.83
C GLY A 360 13.18 30.17 -68.09
N SER A 361 13.10 31.43 -67.66
CA SER A 361 11.91 32.17 -67.24
C SER A 361 11.34 31.90 -65.83
N SER A 362 11.55 32.76 -64.83
CA SER A 362 11.19 34.19 -64.70
C SER A 362 9.72 34.43 -64.37
N SER A 363 9.47 34.96 -63.16
CA SER A 363 8.75 36.23 -62.90
C SER A 363 8.51 36.29 -61.39
N ASN A 364 9.16 37.23 -60.68
CA ASN A 364 8.71 38.61 -60.40
C ASN A 364 7.51 38.60 -59.42
N THR A 365 7.43 39.35 -58.32
CA THR A 365 8.08 40.58 -57.81
C THR A 365 7.52 40.75 -56.37
N MET A 366 8.30 41.10 -55.33
CA MET A 366 8.50 42.48 -54.78
C MET A 366 7.19 43.29 -54.65
N ASP A 367 6.76 43.84 -53.51
CA ASP A 367 7.42 44.67 -52.50
C ASP A 367 6.48 44.79 -51.25
N SER A 368 6.93 44.68 -49.99
CA SER A 368 7.51 45.70 -49.08
C SER A 368 6.49 46.43 -48.16
N ILE A 369 6.90 46.63 -46.88
CA ILE A 369 6.43 47.60 -45.84
C ILE A 369 5.18 47.16 -45.03
N ASP A 370 5.05 47.18 -43.69
CA ASP A 370 5.86 47.62 -42.55
C ASP A 370 5.37 46.96 -41.22
N SER A 371 6.23 47.05 -40.20
CA SER A 371 6.05 46.98 -38.74
C SER A 371 4.69 46.60 -38.07
N LYS A 372 4.73 45.59 -37.17
CA LYS A 372 4.58 45.71 -35.70
C LYS A 372 4.39 44.35 -35.00
N ASN A 373 5.13 44.19 -33.90
CA ASN A 373 4.91 43.29 -32.75
C ASN A 373 4.76 41.79 -33.01
N TYR A 374 5.70 40.96 -32.50
CA TYR A 374 5.37 39.82 -31.62
C TYR A 374 6.64 39.32 -30.92
N MET A 375 6.69 39.57 -29.60
CA MET A 375 7.58 38.91 -28.64
C MET A 375 7.05 37.51 -28.31
N GLY A 376 7.94 36.51 -28.21
CA GLY A 376 7.67 35.22 -27.57
C GLY A 376 8.73 34.18 -27.92
N ARG A 377 9.22 33.30 -27.04
CA ARG A 377 8.92 32.97 -25.64
C ARG A 377 10.12 32.19 -25.07
N LYS A 378 10.64 32.58 -23.91
CA LYS A 378 11.56 31.75 -23.09
C LYS A 378 10.74 30.65 -22.38
N LYS A 379 11.23 29.41 -22.36
CA LYS A 379 10.68 28.31 -21.53
C LYS A 379 11.01 28.57 -20.06
N LEU A 380 9.99 28.62 -19.21
CA LEU A 380 10.08 28.84 -17.75
C LEU A 380 10.10 27.50 -16.98
N PRO A 381 10.78 27.40 -15.82
CA PRO A 381 10.69 26.24 -14.93
C PRO A 381 9.26 26.02 -14.40
N ARG A 382 8.93 24.75 -14.12
CA ARG A 382 7.61 24.26 -13.65
C ARG A 382 7.06 24.99 -12.40
N MET A 383 7.92 25.64 -11.61
CA MET A 383 7.53 26.49 -10.48
C MET A 383 6.82 27.76 -10.95
N GLU A 384 7.29 28.42 -12.02
CA GLU A 384 6.68 29.66 -12.51
C GLU A 384 5.33 29.40 -13.20
N THR A 385 5.16 28.23 -13.83
CA THR A 385 3.85 27.78 -14.35
C THR A 385 2.86 27.46 -13.24
N THR A 386 3.35 27.17 -12.02
CA THR A 386 2.51 27.02 -10.82
C THR A 386 2.26 28.38 -10.16
N LEU A 387 3.21 29.31 -10.21
CA LEU A 387 3.08 30.70 -9.73
C LEU A 387 2.01 31.49 -10.47
N ALA A 388 1.82 31.25 -11.78
CA ALA A 388 0.80 31.96 -12.57
C ALA A 388 -0.62 31.38 -12.46
N ALA A 389 -0.79 30.18 -11.85
CA ALA A 389 -2.09 29.54 -11.67
C ALA A 389 -2.67 29.70 -10.24
N PHE A 390 -1.94 30.38 -9.36
CA PHE A 390 -2.32 30.67 -7.98
C PHE A 390 -2.16 32.17 -7.70
N GLU A 391 -2.94 32.98 -8.40
CA GLU A 391 -3.35 34.27 -7.83
C GLU A 391 -4.26 33.96 -6.63
N GLU A 392 -3.83 34.42 -5.45
CA GLU A 392 -4.58 34.61 -4.20
C GLU A 392 -5.88 33.80 -4.01
N SER A 393 -5.80 32.45 -3.97
CA SER A 393 -6.78 31.66 -3.21
C SER A 393 -6.17 31.37 -1.84
N GLN A 394 -6.78 31.91 -0.79
CA GLN A 394 -6.33 31.78 0.60
C GLN A 394 -6.10 30.31 0.97
N LEU A 395 -5.13 30.06 1.86
CA LEU A 395 -4.86 28.73 2.41
C LEU A 395 -6.00 28.35 3.39
N ILE A 396 -7.21 28.11 2.87
CA ILE A 396 -8.42 27.88 3.67
C ILE A 396 -8.21 26.71 4.62
N GLY A 397 -8.52 26.93 5.90
CA GLY A 397 -8.52 25.91 6.95
C GLY A 397 -7.14 25.44 7.41
N ARG A 398 -6.07 26.20 7.14
CA ARG A 398 -4.68 25.81 7.47
C ARG A 398 -3.90 26.84 8.27
N ASP A 399 -4.55 27.87 8.79
CA ASP A 399 -3.92 28.95 9.56
C ASP A 399 -3.33 28.46 10.89
N ASN A 400 -3.98 27.47 11.51
CA ASN A 400 -3.50 26.84 12.73
C ASN A 400 -2.20 26.08 12.47
N GLU A 401 -2.16 25.22 11.44
CA GLU A 401 -0.98 24.46 11.07
C GLU A 401 0.17 25.38 10.65
N LYS A 402 -0.12 26.46 9.91
CA LYS A 402 0.87 27.50 9.59
C LYS A 402 1.48 28.08 10.87
N SER A 403 0.65 28.50 11.81
CA SER A 403 1.08 29.12 13.06
C SER A 403 1.92 28.16 13.92
N GLU A 404 1.53 26.88 13.97
CA GLU A 404 2.28 25.83 14.68
C GLU A 404 3.66 25.60 14.07
N ILE A 405 3.76 25.48 12.73
CA ILE A 405 5.05 25.29 12.05
C ILE A 405 5.93 26.53 12.23
N ILE A 406 5.39 27.74 12.12
CA ILE A 406 6.15 28.97 12.40
C ILE A 406 6.68 28.96 13.84
N LYS A 407 5.85 28.59 14.82
CA LYS A 407 6.27 28.47 16.23
C LYS A 407 7.37 27.43 16.43
N MET A 408 7.35 26.32 15.68
CA MET A 408 8.43 25.32 15.70
C MET A 408 9.74 25.89 15.15
N ILE A 409 9.68 26.68 14.08
CA ILE A 409 10.85 27.31 13.44
C ILE A 409 11.42 28.40 14.35
N SER A 410 10.56 29.26 14.89
CA SER A 410 10.93 30.42 15.70
C SER A 410 11.32 30.09 17.15
N ASN A 411 11.36 28.81 17.54
CA ASN A 411 11.74 28.42 18.88
C ASN A 411 13.25 28.68 19.12
N THR A 412 13.55 29.76 19.85
CA THR A 412 14.90 30.25 20.15
C THR A 412 15.55 29.55 21.36
N HIS A 413 14.86 28.61 22.01
CA HIS A 413 15.41 27.86 23.13
C HIS A 413 16.38 26.72 22.71
N SER A 414 16.42 26.34 21.42
CA SER A 414 17.35 25.35 20.88
C SER A 414 18.55 26.03 20.20
N GLN A 415 19.72 25.95 20.85
CA GLN A 415 21.01 26.32 20.27
C GLN A 415 21.59 25.16 19.42
N GLU A 416 20.78 24.50 18.60
CA GLU A 416 21.22 23.40 17.73
C GLU A 416 20.62 23.53 16.32
N PHE A 417 21.31 22.98 15.32
CA PHE A 417 20.76 22.75 13.98
C PHE A 417 19.53 21.84 14.08
N GLU A 418 18.38 22.30 13.56
CA GLU A 418 17.13 21.55 13.63
C GLU A 418 16.49 21.36 12.24
N VAL A 419 16.00 20.14 12.02
CA VAL A 419 15.27 19.75 10.82
C VAL A 419 13.82 19.54 11.19
N ILE A 420 12.92 20.20 10.48
CA ILE A 420 11.47 20.14 10.67
C ILE A 420 10.86 19.39 9.49
N SER A 421 10.21 18.26 9.75
CA SER A 421 9.67 17.41 8.68
C SER A 421 8.16 17.50 8.64
N VAL A 422 7.60 17.90 7.50
CA VAL A 422 6.17 17.88 7.22
C VAL A 422 5.84 16.64 6.39
N CYS A 423 5.08 15.71 6.97
CA CYS A 423 4.75 14.44 6.31
C CYS A 423 3.25 14.24 6.12
N GLY A 424 2.88 13.50 5.07
CA GLY A 424 1.51 13.09 4.78
C GLY A 424 1.29 12.69 3.32
N MET A 425 0.12 12.14 3.02
CA MET A 425 -0.28 11.68 1.68
C MET A 425 -0.05 12.72 0.56
N GLY A 426 0.18 12.25 -0.66
CA GLY A 426 0.13 13.10 -1.86
C GLY A 426 -1.22 13.82 -1.97
N GLY A 427 -1.19 15.11 -2.34
CA GLY A 427 -2.40 15.92 -2.50
C GLY A 427 -2.95 16.60 -1.23
N LEU A 428 -2.34 16.39 -0.06
CA LEU A 428 -2.72 17.08 1.19
C LEU A 428 -2.39 18.58 1.24
N GLY A 429 -1.66 19.11 0.26
CA GLY A 429 -1.21 20.51 0.25
C GLY A 429 0.06 20.79 1.05
N LYS A 430 0.91 19.79 1.33
CA LYS A 430 2.19 19.96 2.06
C LYS A 430 3.07 21.05 1.45
N THR A 431 3.33 20.96 0.14
CA THR A 431 4.12 21.94 -0.61
C THR A 431 3.49 23.33 -0.52
N THR A 432 2.17 23.42 -0.64
CA THR A 432 1.43 24.69 -0.53
C THR A 432 1.55 25.30 0.86
N LEU A 433 1.36 24.51 1.92
CA LEU A 433 1.51 24.95 3.32
C LEU A 433 2.93 25.43 3.59
N VAL A 434 3.95 24.65 3.21
CA VAL A 434 5.35 25.01 3.45
C VAL A 434 5.77 26.23 2.64
N GLN A 435 5.30 26.38 1.40
CA GLN A 435 5.53 27.60 0.62
C GLN A 435 4.91 28.83 1.29
N TYR A 436 3.73 28.68 1.91
CA TYR A 436 3.07 29.76 2.62
C TYR A 436 3.79 30.13 3.92
N VAL A 437 4.32 29.14 4.64
CA VAL A 437 5.20 29.34 5.81
C VAL A 437 6.49 30.05 5.39
N TYR A 438 7.17 29.57 4.35
CA TYR A 438 8.42 30.14 3.82
C TYR A 438 8.26 31.62 3.39
N ARG A 439 7.08 31.98 2.86
CA ARG A 439 6.76 33.37 2.48
C ARG A 439 6.34 34.25 3.66
N SER A 440 6.28 33.73 4.89
CA SER A 440 5.90 34.54 6.06
C SER A 440 6.92 35.67 6.28
N PRO A 441 6.48 36.94 6.40
CA PRO A 441 7.36 38.06 6.70
C PRO A 441 8.15 37.85 8.00
N GLU A 442 7.54 37.18 8.97
CA GLU A 442 8.11 36.88 10.29
C GLU A 442 9.36 36.02 10.19
N LEU A 443 9.37 35.03 9.27
CA LEU A 443 10.50 34.11 9.10
C LEU A 443 11.60 34.72 8.23
N ASN A 444 11.24 35.46 7.18
CA ASN A 444 12.24 36.08 6.30
C ASN A 444 13.07 37.15 7.01
N ALA A 445 12.59 37.71 8.13
CA ALA A 445 13.37 38.61 8.98
C ALA A 445 14.34 37.88 9.93
N MET A 446 14.18 36.57 10.16
CA MET A 446 14.98 35.79 11.13
C MET A 446 16.24 35.16 10.53
N PHE A 447 16.29 34.97 9.21
CA PHE A 447 17.37 34.23 8.53
C PHE A 447 18.05 35.10 7.49
N GLU A 448 19.38 35.04 7.44
CA GLU A 448 20.18 35.79 6.45
C GLU A 448 20.08 35.17 5.04
N LYS A 449 19.84 33.87 4.99
CA LYS A 449 19.85 33.08 3.77
C LYS A 449 18.62 32.17 3.71
N CYS A 450 17.81 32.33 2.67
CA CYS A 450 16.61 31.53 2.45
C CYS A 450 16.67 30.89 1.07
N ALA A 451 16.37 29.59 0.99
CA ALA A 451 16.23 28.88 -0.28
C ALA A 451 15.11 27.84 -0.22
N CYS A 452 14.46 27.59 -1.36
CA CYS A 452 13.41 26.61 -1.49
C CYS A 452 13.57 25.82 -2.79
N VAL A 453 13.76 24.51 -2.68
CA VAL A 453 13.98 23.64 -3.83
C VAL A 453 13.11 22.39 -3.75
N THR A 454 12.46 22.07 -4.85
CA THR A 454 11.80 20.77 -5.05
C THR A 454 12.78 19.79 -5.68
N ILE A 455 12.90 18.59 -5.11
CA ILE A 455 13.85 17.58 -5.58
C ILE A 455 13.43 17.05 -6.96
N SER A 456 14.37 17.10 -7.92
CA SER A 456 14.18 16.56 -9.27
C SER A 456 14.12 15.03 -9.26
N ARG A 457 13.44 14.47 -10.28
CA ARG A 457 13.27 13.02 -10.45
C ARG A 457 13.71 12.64 -11.88
N PRO A 458 14.75 11.80 -12.05
CA PRO A 458 15.54 11.10 -11.02
C PRO A 458 16.38 12.07 -10.14
N PHE A 459 16.73 11.62 -8.93
CA PHE A 459 17.51 12.43 -7.98
C PHE A 459 18.92 12.69 -8.51
N ASN A 460 19.34 13.96 -8.52
CA ASN A 460 20.69 14.38 -8.83
C ASN A 460 21.18 15.37 -7.76
N SER A 461 22.24 15.01 -7.02
CA SER A 461 22.79 15.83 -5.95
C SER A 461 23.46 17.10 -6.47
N GLU A 462 24.13 17.07 -7.63
CA GLU A 462 24.78 18.24 -8.21
C GLU A 462 23.76 19.27 -8.68
N GLU A 463 22.69 18.82 -9.33
CA GLU A 463 21.58 19.71 -9.75
C GLU A 463 20.93 20.39 -8.54
N LEU A 464 20.72 19.66 -7.45
CA LEU A 464 20.19 20.21 -6.20
C LEU A 464 21.13 21.28 -5.61
N VAL A 465 22.43 20.98 -5.54
CA VAL A 465 23.45 21.90 -5.01
C VAL A 465 23.55 23.15 -5.87
N CYS A 466 23.55 23.02 -7.20
CA CYS A 466 23.51 24.14 -8.13
C CYS A 466 22.23 24.98 -7.97
N SER A 467 21.07 24.34 -7.82
CA SER A 467 19.79 25.02 -7.59
C SER A 467 19.80 25.82 -6.28
N LEU A 468 20.29 25.22 -5.18
CA LEU A 468 20.44 25.90 -3.90
C LEU A 468 21.46 27.05 -3.98
N ALA A 469 22.64 26.81 -4.57
CA ALA A 469 23.66 27.83 -4.73
C ALA A 469 23.15 29.01 -5.56
N SER A 470 22.40 28.76 -6.63
CA SER A 470 21.84 29.81 -7.47
C SER A 470 20.86 30.72 -6.71
N GLN A 471 20.01 30.16 -5.84
CA GLN A 471 19.10 30.93 -4.99
C GLN A 471 19.82 31.70 -3.85
N LEU A 472 20.98 31.21 -3.41
CA LEU A 472 21.72 31.75 -2.26
C LEU A 472 22.79 32.79 -2.65
N GLY A 473 23.03 33.03 -3.95
CA GLY A 473 23.93 34.08 -4.46
C GLY A 473 25.11 33.59 -5.32
N GLY A 474 25.16 32.30 -5.69
CA GLY A 474 26.19 31.70 -6.55
C GLY A 474 27.51 31.36 -5.84
N GLY A 475 28.12 30.22 -6.17
CA GLY A 475 29.37 29.73 -5.57
C GLY A 475 29.22 28.39 -4.82
N SER A 476 30.24 28.00 -4.04
CA SER A 476 30.20 26.77 -3.24
C SER A 476 29.20 26.88 -2.08
N LEU A 477 28.27 25.92 -2.00
CA LEU A 477 27.18 25.92 -1.01
C LEU A 477 27.69 25.98 0.43
N VAL A 478 28.77 25.26 0.75
CA VAL A 478 29.35 25.22 2.09
C VAL A 478 29.84 26.61 2.50
N HIS A 479 30.61 27.28 1.65
CA HIS A 479 31.10 28.64 1.92
C HIS A 479 29.99 29.70 1.98
N LEU A 480 28.88 29.49 1.28
CA LEU A 480 27.73 30.42 1.31
C LEU A 480 26.96 30.35 2.62
N LEU A 481 26.93 29.17 3.26
CA LEU A 481 26.18 28.87 4.48
C LEU A 481 27.02 28.95 5.75
N GLU A 482 28.35 28.83 5.63
CA GLU A 482 29.28 28.85 6.76
C GLU A 482 29.22 30.20 7.50
N GLY A 483 28.94 30.15 8.81
CA GLY A 483 28.87 31.33 9.67
C GLY A 483 27.59 32.18 9.55
N LYS A 484 26.59 31.76 8.74
CA LYS A 484 25.33 32.51 8.53
C LYS A 484 24.11 31.71 8.98
N SER A 485 23.06 32.40 9.42
CA SER A 485 21.77 31.76 9.70
C SER A 485 20.99 31.50 8.41
N TYR A 486 20.51 30.26 8.23
CA TYR A 486 19.78 29.90 7.01
C TYR A 486 18.49 29.13 7.26
N LEU A 487 17.53 29.32 6.35
CA LEU A 487 16.29 28.56 6.22
C LEU A 487 16.25 27.89 4.84
N ILE A 488 16.33 26.57 4.80
CA ILE A 488 16.29 25.81 3.55
C ILE A 488 15.05 24.92 3.53
N VAL A 489 14.25 25.02 2.47
CA VAL A 489 13.11 24.15 2.21
C VAL A 489 13.48 23.12 1.14
N LEU A 490 13.35 21.84 1.48
CA LEU A 490 13.53 20.71 0.60
C LEU A 490 12.19 20.00 0.40
N ASP A 491 11.64 20.11 -0.80
CA ASP A 491 10.32 19.60 -1.13
C ASP A 491 10.37 18.25 -1.88
N ASP A 492 9.51 17.30 -1.46
CA ASP A 492 9.30 15.95 -2.02
C ASP A 492 10.51 14.99 -1.88
N ILE A 493 11.08 14.87 -0.67
CA ILE A 493 12.08 13.82 -0.34
C ILE A 493 11.42 12.44 -0.36
N SER A 494 12.01 11.48 -1.08
CA SER A 494 11.42 10.15 -1.29
C SER A 494 12.20 8.99 -0.69
N SER A 495 13.43 9.20 -0.20
CA SER A 495 14.20 8.15 0.48
C SER A 495 15.11 8.69 1.57
N THR A 496 15.50 7.83 2.52
CA THR A 496 16.48 8.18 3.57
C THR A 496 17.88 8.39 3.00
N THR A 497 18.24 7.64 1.95
CA THR A 497 19.51 7.77 1.23
C THR A 497 19.63 9.12 0.52
N GLU A 498 18.54 9.63 -0.06
CA GLU A 498 18.51 11.00 -0.60
C GLU A 498 18.81 12.00 0.50
N TRP A 499 18.14 11.90 1.64
CA TRP A 499 18.39 12.81 2.77
C TRP A 499 19.83 12.75 3.28
N ASP A 500 20.39 11.56 3.44
CA ASP A 500 21.76 11.36 3.93
C ASP A 500 22.79 12.01 2.97
N ALA A 501 22.59 11.90 1.66
CA ALA A 501 23.44 12.58 0.68
C ALA A 501 23.29 14.11 0.71
N ILE A 502 22.10 14.62 1.00
CA ILE A 502 21.83 16.07 1.01
C ILE A 502 22.39 16.71 2.28
N VAL A 503 22.17 16.09 3.44
CA VAL A 503 22.48 16.70 4.74
C VAL A 503 23.99 16.92 4.94
N GLU A 504 24.84 16.13 4.29
CA GLU A 504 26.30 16.28 4.30
C GLU A 504 26.78 17.65 3.77
N HIS A 505 25.97 18.32 2.94
CA HIS A 505 26.32 19.61 2.34
C HIS A 505 25.99 20.81 3.25
N PHE A 506 25.32 20.59 4.38
CA PHE A 506 24.88 21.67 5.28
C PHE A 506 25.78 21.82 6.51
N PRO A 507 26.42 23.00 6.72
CA PRO A 507 27.28 23.22 7.87
C PRO A 507 26.48 23.29 9.18
N THR A 508 26.80 22.41 10.13
CA THR A 508 26.12 22.36 11.45
C THR A 508 26.71 23.32 12.49
N THR A 509 27.61 24.22 12.08
CA THR A 509 28.39 25.10 12.97
C THR A 509 27.60 26.27 13.53
N VAL A 510 26.50 26.68 12.86
CA VAL A 510 25.62 27.77 13.28
C VAL A 510 24.34 27.21 13.88
N THR A 511 24.12 27.51 15.15
CA THR A 511 23.08 26.91 16.01
C THR A 511 21.66 27.43 15.76
N THR A 512 21.50 28.44 14.92
CA THR A 512 20.21 29.07 14.59
C THR A 512 19.61 28.60 13.25
N SER A 513 20.34 27.84 12.44
CA SER A 513 19.88 27.41 11.12
C SER A 513 18.78 26.33 11.18
N ARG A 514 17.88 26.35 10.19
CA ARG A 514 16.71 25.47 10.11
C ARG A 514 16.54 24.88 8.71
N VAL A 515 16.18 23.61 8.64
CA VAL A 515 15.81 22.94 7.38
C VAL A 515 14.38 22.42 7.47
N ILE A 516 13.54 22.73 6.50
CA ILE A 516 12.20 22.18 6.37
C ILE A 516 12.21 21.12 5.29
N VAL A 517 11.71 19.93 5.60
CA VAL A 517 11.59 18.81 4.67
C VAL A 517 10.12 18.49 4.46
N THR A 518 9.68 18.35 3.20
CA THR A 518 8.39 17.70 2.92
C THR A 518 8.61 16.28 2.41
N THR A 519 7.80 15.35 2.91
CA THR A 519 7.85 13.94 2.45
C THR A 519 6.48 13.29 2.52
N ARG A 520 6.31 12.19 1.79
CA ARG A 520 5.09 11.38 1.82
C ARG A 520 5.10 10.34 2.94
N GLU A 521 6.28 10.00 3.46
CA GLU A 521 6.44 8.89 4.40
C GLU A 521 6.87 9.37 5.78
N GLU A 522 6.18 8.90 6.82
CA GLU A 522 6.52 9.24 8.21
C GLU A 522 7.90 8.71 8.62
N ASN A 523 8.34 7.57 8.06
CA ASN A 523 9.65 6.99 8.36
C ASN A 523 10.80 7.87 7.86
N ILE A 524 10.65 8.47 6.68
CA ILE A 524 11.61 9.43 6.13
C ILE A 524 11.63 10.68 7.02
N ALA A 525 10.47 11.19 7.42
CA ALA A 525 10.39 12.34 8.33
C ALA A 525 11.06 12.09 9.68
N LYS A 526 10.91 10.88 10.25
CA LYS A 526 11.59 10.47 11.48
C LYS A 526 13.11 10.42 11.31
N HIS A 527 13.58 9.90 10.18
CA HIS A 527 14.99 9.85 9.83
C HIS A 527 15.59 11.26 9.67
N CYS A 528 14.88 12.16 8.99
CA CYS A 528 15.32 13.54 8.79
C CYS A 528 15.36 14.35 10.09
N SER A 529 14.27 14.33 10.87
CA SER A 529 14.10 15.26 12.00
C SER A 529 14.75 14.81 13.31
N LYS A 530 15.11 13.52 13.47
CA LYS A 530 15.68 12.85 14.68
C LYS A 530 14.88 13.00 15.99
N LYS A 531 14.28 14.17 16.26
CA LYS A 531 13.43 14.52 17.40
C LYS A 531 11.95 14.47 16.96
N GLU A 532 11.13 13.73 17.70
CA GLU A 532 9.70 13.55 17.38
C GLU A 532 8.90 14.87 17.41
N ARG A 533 9.31 15.80 18.29
CA ARG A 533 8.71 17.14 18.40
C ARG A 533 8.85 18.00 17.14
N ASN A 534 9.76 17.65 16.22
CA ASN A 534 10.04 18.39 14.99
C ASN A 534 9.31 17.82 13.77
N ILE A 535 8.43 16.82 13.96
CA ILE A 535 7.70 16.18 12.88
C ILE A 535 6.25 16.65 12.91
N TYR A 536 5.81 17.26 11.81
CA TYR A 536 4.45 17.71 11.63
C TYR A 536 3.68 16.79 10.68
N LYS A 537 2.72 16.03 11.22
CA LYS A 537 1.87 15.14 10.41
C LYS A 537 0.62 15.90 9.94
N LEU A 538 0.62 16.27 8.65
CA LEU A 538 -0.48 17.03 8.06
C LEU A 538 -1.74 16.14 7.94
N LYS A 539 -2.86 16.64 8.45
CA LYS A 539 -4.17 15.94 8.44
C LYS A 539 -5.02 16.37 7.23
N LEU A 540 -6.09 15.64 6.94
CA LEU A 540 -7.13 16.06 6.00
C LEU A 540 -7.82 17.34 6.50
N LEU A 541 -8.42 18.12 5.61
CA LEU A 541 -9.25 19.28 6.00
C LEU A 541 -10.47 18.80 6.78
N GLY A 542 -10.91 19.60 7.76
CA GLY A 542 -12.19 19.36 8.42
C GLY A 542 -13.36 19.63 7.48
N ASP A 543 -14.54 19.09 7.79
CA ASP A 543 -15.72 19.18 6.91
C ASP A 543 -16.07 20.64 6.55
N LYS A 544 -15.94 21.56 7.51
CA LYS A 544 -16.16 22.99 7.29
C LYS A 544 -15.15 23.58 6.31
N ASP A 545 -13.86 23.41 6.56
CA ASP A 545 -12.81 23.97 5.70
C ASP A 545 -12.82 23.34 4.30
N ALA A 546 -13.15 22.05 4.21
CA ALA A 546 -13.32 21.35 2.95
C ALA A 546 -14.50 21.91 2.15
N HIS A 547 -15.62 22.20 2.83
CA HIS A 547 -16.78 22.86 2.25
C HIS A 547 -16.42 24.27 1.76
N ASP A 548 -15.78 25.09 2.59
CA ASP A 548 -15.40 26.46 2.25
C ASP A 548 -14.45 26.51 1.05
N LEU A 549 -13.47 25.61 1.00
CA LEU A 549 -12.56 25.47 -0.15
C LEU A 549 -13.29 25.01 -1.42
N PHE A 550 -14.29 24.14 -1.28
CA PHE A 550 -15.09 23.69 -2.43
C PHE A 550 -15.96 24.81 -2.98
N THR A 551 -16.66 25.55 -2.13
CA THR A 551 -17.55 26.63 -2.57
C THR A 551 -16.76 27.80 -3.15
N GLU A 552 -15.64 28.18 -2.53
CA GLU A 552 -14.72 29.16 -3.11
C GLU A 552 -14.29 28.72 -4.52
N LYS A 553 -13.96 27.44 -4.72
CA LYS A 553 -13.48 26.96 -6.02
C LYS A 553 -14.57 26.89 -7.08
N VAL A 554 -15.79 26.52 -6.72
CA VAL A 554 -16.92 26.34 -7.67
C VAL A 554 -17.60 27.67 -8.00
N PHE A 555 -17.81 28.52 -6.99
CA PHE A 555 -18.60 29.74 -7.10
C PHE A 555 -17.75 31.01 -7.14
N GLY A 556 -16.45 30.93 -6.79
CA GLY A 556 -15.54 32.08 -6.73
C GLY A 556 -15.61 32.86 -5.41
N THR A 557 -16.49 32.47 -4.50
CA THR A 557 -16.67 33.07 -3.17
C THR A 557 -17.01 31.98 -2.16
N VAL A 558 -16.62 32.18 -0.89
CA VAL A 558 -17.04 31.29 0.20
C VAL A 558 -18.52 31.58 0.49
N THR A 559 -19.38 30.65 0.09
CA THR A 559 -20.84 30.71 0.31
C THR A 559 -21.35 29.43 0.96
N TYR A 560 -22.56 29.48 1.50
CA TYR A 560 -23.26 28.30 2.01
C TYR A 560 -24.03 27.62 0.87
N LEU A 561 -23.91 26.30 0.74
CA LEU A 561 -24.69 25.52 -0.23
C LEU A 561 -26.21 25.64 -0.03
N ASP A 562 -26.66 26.17 1.10
CA ASP A 562 -28.06 26.49 1.38
C ASP A 562 -28.65 27.54 0.41
N GLU A 563 -27.79 28.32 -0.26
CA GLU A 563 -28.19 29.23 -1.36
C GLU A 563 -28.52 28.47 -2.67
N TYR A 564 -28.12 27.20 -2.77
CA TYR A 564 -28.39 26.29 -3.90
C TYR A 564 -28.95 24.94 -3.38
N PRO A 565 -30.16 24.93 -2.82
CA PRO A 565 -30.71 23.75 -2.15
C PRO A 565 -30.83 22.54 -3.09
N GLU A 566 -31.03 22.78 -4.38
CA GLU A 566 -31.10 21.71 -5.39
C GLU A 566 -29.75 21.00 -5.62
N LEU A 567 -28.60 21.64 -5.35
CA LEU A 567 -27.27 21.06 -5.55
C LEU A 567 -26.63 20.57 -4.24
N ALA A 568 -27.23 20.90 -3.10
CA ALA A 568 -26.62 20.70 -1.78
C ALA A 568 -26.34 19.22 -1.48
N ASP A 569 -27.22 18.30 -1.89
CA ASP A 569 -27.05 16.87 -1.61
C ASP A 569 -25.97 16.24 -2.49
N GLU A 570 -25.95 16.58 -3.79
CA GLU A 570 -24.89 16.17 -4.71
C GLU A 570 -23.52 16.75 -4.32
N ALA A 571 -23.49 18.00 -3.85
CA ALA A 571 -22.29 18.65 -3.32
C ALA A 571 -21.75 17.93 -2.08
N LYS A 572 -22.63 17.55 -1.14
CA LYS A 572 -22.26 16.75 0.04
C LYS A 572 -21.66 15.41 -0.37
N LEU A 573 -22.19 14.73 -1.39
CA LEU A 573 -21.63 13.49 -1.93
C LEU A 573 -20.24 13.70 -2.55
N ILE A 574 -20.03 14.77 -3.31
CA ILE A 574 -18.72 15.11 -3.89
C ILE A 574 -17.70 15.39 -2.78
N LEU A 575 -18.06 16.21 -1.80
CA LEU A 575 -17.22 16.53 -0.64
C LEU A 575 -16.89 15.29 0.18
N LYS A 576 -17.87 14.40 0.37
CA LYS A 576 -17.68 13.10 1.01
C LYS A 576 -16.65 12.26 0.25
N ASN A 577 -16.77 12.15 -1.08
CA ASN A 577 -15.80 11.42 -1.91
C ASN A 577 -14.38 12.02 -1.86
N CYS A 578 -14.30 13.35 -1.77
CA CYS A 578 -13.03 14.04 -1.56
C CYS A 578 -12.45 13.79 -0.15
N ASN A 579 -13.31 13.54 0.84
CA ASN A 579 -12.98 13.23 2.23
C ASN A 579 -11.90 14.16 2.83
N GLY A 580 -12.02 15.47 2.57
CA GLY A 580 -11.10 16.49 3.07
C GLY A 580 -9.73 16.57 2.36
N LEU A 581 -9.52 15.86 1.24
CA LEU A 581 -8.29 15.96 0.46
C LEU A 581 -8.31 17.23 -0.42
N PRO A 582 -7.44 18.23 -0.15
CA PRO A 582 -7.47 19.51 -0.87
C PRO A 582 -7.29 19.37 -2.38
N LEU A 583 -6.39 18.50 -2.83
CA LEU A 583 -6.18 18.26 -4.26
C LEU A 583 -7.47 17.77 -4.95
N ALA A 584 -8.23 16.90 -4.30
CA ALA A 584 -9.48 16.39 -4.86
C ALA A 584 -10.53 17.50 -4.90
N ILE A 585 -10.70 18.22 -3.79
CA ILE A 585 -11.65 19.33 -3.67
C ILE A 585 -11.39 20.38 -4.75
N VAL A 586 -10.14 20.83 -4.89
CA VAL A 586 -9.77 21.88 -5.86
C VAL A 586 -9.91 21.40 -7.30
N THR A 587 -9.61 20.12 -7.57
CA THR A 587 -9.70 19.57 -8.93
C THR A 587 -11.15 19.33 -9.35
N MET A 588 -11.96 18.70 -8.48
CA MET A 588 -13.39 18.49 -8.75
C MET A 588 -14.16 19.81 -8.75
N GLY A 589 -13.89 20.69 -7.79
CA GLY A 589 -14.48 22.03 -7.75
C GLY A 589 -14.10 22.87 -8.97
N GLY A 590 -12.84 22.82 -9.40
CA GLY A 590 -12.38 23.51 -10.61
C GLY A 590 -12.98 22.97 -11.90
N PHE A 591 -13.23 21.65 -11.98
CA PHE A 591 -13.98 21.04 -13.08
C PHE A 591 -15.44 21.52 -13.07
N LEU A 592 -16.11 21.45 -11.93
CA LEU A 592 -17.52 21.87 -11.77
C LEU A 592 -17.72 23.38 -11.98
N ALA A 593 -16.74 24.21 -11.67
CA ALA A 593 -16.77 25.65 -11.94
C ALA A 593 -16.99 25.97 -13.43
N LYS A 594 -16.50 25.09 -14.32
CA LYS A 594 -16.66 25.20 -15.78
C LYS A 594 -17.94 24.55 -16.29
N GLN A 595 -18.61 23.73 -15.48
CA GLN A 595 -19.85 23.06 -15.87
C GLN A 595 -21.07 23.93 -15.60
N PRO A 596 -22.18 23.70 -16.33
CA PRO A 596 -23.48 24.23 -15.93
C PRO A 596 -23.82 23.80 -14.50
N LYS A 597 -24.21 24.78 -13.67
CA LYS A 597 -24.60 24.58 -12.26
C LYS A 597 -26.00 23.95 -12.18
N THR A 598 -26.12 22.74 -12.69
CA THR A 598 -27.38 22.00 -12.80
C THR A 598 -27.27 20.66 -12.09
N LEU A 599 -28.38 20.18 -11.54
CA LEU A 599 -28.47 18.92 -10.81
C LEU A 599 -27.93 17.73 -11.62
N MET A 600 -28.26 17.69 -12.91
CA MET A 600 -27.93 16.56 -13.79
C MET A 600 -26.43 16.40 -14.01
N GLU A 601 -25.68 17.49 -14.21
CA GLU A 601 -24.22 17.43 -14.41
C GLU A 601 -23.48 16.99 -13.14
N TRP A 602 -23.95 17.44 -11.97
CA TRP A 602 -23.35 17.06 -10.69
C TRP A 602 -23.66 15.61 -10.34
N ARG A 603 -24.89 15.16 -10.63
CA ARG A 603 -25.30 13.76 -10.49
C ARG A 603 -24.51 12.85 -11.41
N LYS A 604 -24.28 13.25 -12.67
CA LYS A 604 -23.47 12.51 -13.63
C LYS A 604 -22.05 12.25 -13.10
N LEU A 605 -21.42 13.27 -12.52
CA LEU A 605 -20.10 13.13 -11.89
C LEU A 605 -20.12 12.16 -10.70
N ASN A 606 -21.14 12.23 -9.83
CA ASN A 606 -21.27 11.34 -8.68
C ASN A 606 -21.54 9.88 -9.08
N GLU A 607 -22.39 9.64 -10.07
CA GLU A 607 -22.74 8.29 -10.55
C GLU A 607 -21.58 7.61 -11.28
N HIS A 608 -20.69 8.39 -11.92
CA HIS A 608 -19.63 7.88 -12.80
C HIS A 608 -18.22 8.35 -12.41
N ILE A 609 -17.97 8.63 -11.13
CA ILE A 609 -16.71 9.23 -10.66
C ILE A 609 -15.46 8.47 -11.12
N SER A 610 -15.48 7.13 -11.11
CA SER A 610 -14.34 6.30 -11.53
C SER A 610 -14.03 6.48 -13.01
N ALA A 611 -15.07 6.50 -13.85
CA ALA A 611 -14.92 6.68 -15.29
C ALA A 611 -14.46 8.11 -15.63
N GLU A 612 -14.99 9.11 -14.93
CA GLU A 612 -14.59 10.50 -15.08
C GLU A 612 -13.13 10.72 -14.63
N LEU A 613 -12.68 10.11 -13.53
CA LEU A 613 -11.28 10.18 -13.10
C LEU A 613 -10.30 9.57 -14.14
N GLU A 614 -10.71 8.53 -14.86
CA GLU A 614 -9.90 7.87 -15.89
C GLU A 614 -9.90 8.63 -17.22
N MET A 615 -11.08 9.02 -17.70
CA MET A 615 -11.27 9.53 -19.06
C MET A 615 -11.11 11.06 -19.17
N ASN A 616 -11.35 11.81 -18.09
CA ASN A 616 -11.42 13.26 -18.13
C ASN A 616 -10.04 13.91 -17.88
N PRO A 617 -9.43 14.60 -18.86
CA PRO A 617 -8.09 15.18 -18.71
C PRO A 617 -7.99 16.19 -17.56
N GLU A 618 -9.07 16.87 -17.20
CA GLU A 618 -9.07 17.84 -16.12
C GLU A 618 -9.02 17.18 -14.74
N LEU A 619 -9.65 16.01 -14.60
CA LEU A 619 -9.69 15.24 -13.36
C LEU A 619 -8.49 14.30 -13.20
N GLN A 620 -7.77 13.99 -14.28
CA GLN A 620 -6.57 13.13 -14.28
C GLN A 620 -5.48 13.58 -13.31
N ARG A 621 -5.47 14.84 -12.86
CA ARG A 621 -4.53 15.33 -11.84
C ARG A 621 -4.65 14.54 -10.52
N ILE A 622 -5.86 14.14 -10.12
CA ILE A 622 -6.12 13.35 -8.92
C ILE A 622 -5.47 11.96 -9.01
N PRO A 623 -5.84 11.08 -9.98
CA PRO A 623 -5.21 9.77 -10.09
C PRO A 623 -3.73 9.89 -10.39
N ASN A 624 -3.24 10.86 -11.17
CA ASN A 624 -1.80 11.00 -11.42
C ASN A 624 -0.97 11.26 -10.15
N VAL A 625 -1.52 11.96 -9.16
CA VAL A 625 -0.81 12.20 -7.89
C VAL A 625 -0.94 11.01 -6.94
N LEU A 626 -2.13 10.41 -6.88
CA LEU A 626 -2.42 9.30 -5.96
C LEU A 626 -1.87 7.96 -6.46
N VAL A 627 -1.86 7.71 -7.77
CA VAL A 627 -1.23 6.54 -8.42
C VAL A 627 0.28 6.55 -8.17
N LYS A 628 0.94 7.72 -8.08
CA LYS A 628 2.35 7.77 -7.66
C LYS A 628 2.58 7.22 -6.26
N SER A 629 1.64 7.43 -5.33
CA SER A 629 1.71 6.83 -3.99
C SER A 629 1.57 5.31 -4.05
N TYR A 630 0.74 4.80 -4.95
CA TYR A 630 0.63 3.36 -5.22
C TYR A 630 1.86 2.78 -5.93
N ASP A 631 2.40 3.47 -6.94
CA ASP A 631 3.58 3.04 -7.69
C ASP A 631 4.81 2.94 -6.80
N GLY A 632 4.94 3.86 -5.82
CA GLY A 632 5.96 3.86 -4.78
C GLY A 632 5.80 2.79 -3.70
N LEU A 633 4.72 1.99 -3.69
CA LEU A 633 4.61 0.87 -2.76
C LEU A 633 5.63 -0.23 -3.08
N PRO A 634 6.29 -0.81 -2.06
CA PRO A 634 7.00 -2.07 -2.22
C PRO A 634 6.11 -3.17 -2.83
N TYR A 635 6.70 -4.03 -3.66
CA TYR A 635 5.96 -5.04 -4.42
C TYR A 635 5.10 -5.97 -3.53
N HIS A 636 5.56 -6.26 -2.31
CA HIS A 636 4.84 -7.12 -1.35
C HIS A 636 3.59 -6.44 -0.75
N LEU A 637 3.55 -5.10 -0.70
CA LEU A 637 2.38 -4.34 -0.22
C LEU A 637 1.33 -4.12 -1.30
N LYS A 638 1.71 -4.11 -2.59
CA LYS A 638 0.77 -3.89 -3.70
C LYS A 638 -0.38 -4.91 -3.69
N SER A 639 -0.08 -6.19 -3.43
CA SER A 639 -1.12 -7.23 -3.33
C SER A 639 -2.06 -7.00 -2.14
N CYS A 640 -1.52 -6.56 -0.99
CA CYS A 640 -2.31 -6.23 0.21
C CYS A 640 -3.22 -5.02 -0.03
N PHE A 641 -2.72 -3.99 -0.70
CA PHE A 641 -3.48 -2.78 -1.04
C PHE A 641 -4.56 -3.06 -2.10
N LEU A 642 -4.23 -3.79 -3.18
CA LEU A 642 -5.22 -4.16 -4.20
C LEU A 642 -6.30 -5.08 -3.63
N TYR A 643 -5.98 -5.90 -2.63
CA TYR A 643 -6.99 -6.71 -1.93
C TYR A 643 -8.06 -5.87 -1.23
N LEU A 644 -7.78 -4.61 -0.88
CA LEU A 644 -8.74 -3.74 -0.22
C LEU A 644 -9.92 -3.33 -1.11
N SER A 645 -9.81 -3.46 -2.44
CA SER A 645 -10.89 -3.13 -3.38
C SER A 645 -12.13 -4.01 -3.23
N ILE A 646 -12.02 -5.14 -2.51
CA ILE A 646 -13.15 -6.02 -2.21
C ILE A 646 -14.16 -5.38 -1.25
N PHE A 647 -13.74 -4.42 -0.43
CA PHE A 647 -14.61 -3.84 0.58
C PHE A 647 -15.48 -2.73 -0.03
N PRO A 648 -16.75 -2.60 0.40
CA PRO A 648 -17.62 -1.54 -0.08
C PRO A 648 -17.10 -0.16 0.40
N GLU A 649 -17.66 0.89 -0.19
CA GLU A 649 -17.39 2.26 0.23
C GLU A 649 -17.72 2.44 1.72
N ASP A 650 -16.96 3.30 2.40
CA ASP A 650 -17.06 3.58 3.83
C ASP A 650 -16.91 2.41 4.81
N TYR A 651 -16.65 1.21 4.33
CA TYR A 651 -16.67 0.03 5.17
C TYR A 651 -15.56 0.08 6.21
N THR A 652 -15.92 -0.03 7.49
CA THR A 652 -14.90 -0.11 8.55
C THR A 652 -14.38 -1.54 8.67
N ILE A 653 -13.10 -1.70 8.41
CA ILE A 653 -12.44 -3.01 8.35
C ILE A 653 -11.72 -3.28 9.66
N SER A 654 -12.05 -4.39 10.33
CA SER A 654 -11.28 -4.83 11.50
C SER A 654 -9.88 -5.27 11.08
N ARG A 655 -8.85 -4.73 11.74
CA ARG A 655 -7.44 -5.10 11.48
C ARG A 655 -7.21 -6.61 11.52
N LYS A 656 -7.76 -7.30 12.53
CA LYS A 656 -7.56 -8.75 12.69
C LYS A 656 -8.22 -9.57 11.57
N ARG A 657 -9.37 -9.11 11.08
CA ARG A 657 -10.05 -9.73 9.94
C ARG A 657 -9.20 -9.60 8.69
N LEU A 658 -8.78 -8.38 8.37
CA LEU A 658 -7.95 -8.10 7.20
C LEU A 658 -6.62 -8.87 7.20
N VAL A 659 -5.87 -8.79 8.30
CA VAL A 659 -4.57 -9.47 8.45
C VAL A 659 -4.70 -10.98 8.26
N ARG A 660 -5.73 -11.62 8.83
CA ARG A 660 -5.92 -13.07 8.67
C ARG A 660 -6.31 -13.47 7.26
N ARG A 661 -7.04 -12.62 6.56
CA ARG A 661 -7.37 -12.83 5.15
C ARG A 661 -6.11 -12.76 4.29
N TRP A 662 -5.23 -11.79 4.52
CA TRP A 662 -3.92 -11.74 3.85
C TRP A 662 -3.06 -12.98 4.15
N ILE A 663 -3.04 -13.46 5.39
CA ILE A 663 -2.33 -14.70 5.76
C ILE A 663 -2.91 -15.92 5.04
N ALA A 664 -4.25 -16.01 4.93
CA ALA A 664 -4.91 -17.08 4.22
C ALA A 664 -4.62 -17.04 2.70
N GLU A 665 -4.60 -15.86 2.10
CA GLU A 665 -4.16 -15.67 0.72
C GLU A 665 -2.68 -16.01 0.52
N GLY A 666 -1.85 -15.81 1.55
CA GLY A 666 -0.42 -16.13 1.52
C GLY A 666 0.46 -14.95 1.11
N TYR A 667 -0.02 -13.71 1.23
CA TYR A 667 0.77 -12.51 0.93
C TYR A 667 1.99 -12.33 1.86
N PRO A 668 1.88 -12.44 3.19
CA PRO A 668 3.04 -12.45 4.07
C PRO A 668 3.71 -13.83 4.02
N LYS A 669 5.02 -13.87 3.71
CA LYS A 669 5.83 -15.10 3.78
C LYS A 669 6.36 -15.38 5.20
N GLU A 670 7.00 -16.52 5.40
CA GLU A 670 7.77 -16.85 6.61
C GLU A 670 9.26 -16.57 6.34
N VAL A 671 9.99 -15.96 7.28
CA VAL A 671 11.44 -15.69 7.22
C VAL A 671 11.98 -16.08 8.59
N ARG A 672 13.20 -16.62 8.64
CA ARG A 672 13.81 -17.12 9.89
C ARG A 672 13.70 -16.06 10.99
N GLY A 673 13.05 -16.43 12.10
CA GLY A 673 12.96 -15.61 13.31
C GLY A 673 11.75 -14.67 13.43
N GLN A 674 10.85 -14.58 12.44
CA GLN A 674 9.63 -13.75 12.53
C GLN A 674 8.37 -14.55 12.14
N SER A 675 7.28 -14.37 12.91
CA SER A 675 6.02 -15.02 12.59
C SER A 675 5.30 -14.34 11.42
N VAL A 676 4.52 -15.11 10.66
CA VAL A 676 3.70 -14.60 9.54
C VAL A 676 2.70 -13.54 10.02
N MET A 677 2.18 -13.69 11.24
CA MET A 677 1.25 -12.74 11.85
C MET A 677 1.91 -11.38 12.13
N GLU A 678 3.13 -11.36 12.67
CA GLU A 678 3.87 -10.13 12.94
C GLU A 678 4.17 -9.37 11.65
N ARG A 679 4.59 -10.07 10.59
CA ARG A 679 4.84 -9.45 9.29
C ARG A 679 3.57 -8.85 8.67
N ALA A 680 2.47 -9.59 8.70
CA ALA A 680 1.20 -9.09 8.20
C ALA A 680 0.72 -7.85 8.99
N ASP A 681 0.95 -7.85 10.31
CA ASP A 681 0.71 -6.68 11.17
C ASP A 681 1.63 -5.50 10.82
N MET A 682 2.86 -5.77 10.38
CA MET A 682 3.83 -4.76 9.92
C MET A 682 3.39 -4.16 8.58
N TYR A 683 2.94 -4.98 7.62
CA TYR A 683 2.37 -4.52 6.35
C TYR A 683 1.15 -3.63 6.54
N PHE A 684 0.27 -3.98 7.49
CA PHE A 684 -0.86 -3.15 7.86
C PHE A 684 -0.43 -1.77 8.38
N MET A 685 0.61 -1.72 9.23
CA MET A 685 1.14 -0.46 9.76
C MET A 685 1.81 0.37 8.68
N GLU A 686 2.59 -0.25 7.79
CA GLU A 686 3.25 0.47 6.70
C GLU A 686 2.24 1.11 5.74
N LEU A 687 1.10 0.47 5.46
CA LEU A 687 0.03 1.09 4.69
C LEU A 687 -0.60 2.31 5.40
N ILE A 688 -0.63 2.33 6.73
CA ILE A 688 -1.06 3.50 7.53
C ILE A 688 0.00 4.60 7.49
N ASP A 689 1.27 4.25 7.66
CA ASP A 689 2.39 5.19 7.67
C ASP A 689 2.55 5.90 6.31
N ARG A 690 2.20 5.20 5.22
CA ARG A 690 2.11 5.72 3.85
C ARG A 690 0.76 6.40 3.53
N VAL A 691 -0.16 6.43 4.49
CA VAL A 691 -1.51 7.03 4.37
C VAL A 691 -2.32 6.45 3.20
N MET A 692 -2.13 5.16 2.91
CA MET A 692 -2.93 4.42 1.92
C MET A 692 -4.25 3.92 2.51
N ILE A 693 -4.28 3.74 3.83
CA ILE A 693 -5.47 3.43 4.62
C ILE A 693 -5.55 4.35 5.83
N LEU A 694 -6.76 4.76 6.19
CA LEU A 694 -7.03 5.64 7.30
C LEU A 694 -7.19 4.80 8.58
N PRO A 695 -6.41 5.07 9.63
CA PRO A 695 -6.56 4.38 10.89
C PRO A 695 -7.85 4.81 11.58
N LEU A 696 -8.65 3.85 12.04
CA LEU A 696 -9.78 4.11 12.92
C LEU A 696 -9.52 3.46 14.27
N GLN A 697 -9.93 4.18 15.31
CA GLN A 697 -10.00 3.68 16.66
C GLN A 697 -11.47 3.47 17.01
N GLN A 698 -12.02 2.32 16.66
CA GLN A 698 -13.41 1.98 17.02
C GLN A 698 -13.52 1.68 18.51
N SER A 699 -12.49 1.11 19.13
CA SER A 699 -12.40 1.05 20.58
C SER A 699 -11.44 2.12 21.09
N VAL A 700 -12.02 3.13 21.73
CA VAL A 700 -11.37 4.23 22.50
C VAL A 700 -10.29 3.72 23.49
N LEU A 701 -10.22 2.41 23.70
CA LEU A 701 -9.65 1.72 24.85
C LEU A 701 -8.78 0.52 24.46
N SER A 702 -8.11 0.59 23.30
CA SER A 702 -7.10 -0.37 22.85
C SER A 702 -5.70 0.25 22.97
N ARG A 703 -4.71 -0.52 23.48
CA ARG A 703 -3.31 -0.04 23.62
C ARG A 703 -2.64 0.16 22.26
N LYS A 704 -2.97 -0.69 21.27
CA LYS A 704 -2.69 -0.37 19.88
C LYS A 704 -3.67 0.73 19.51
N LYS A 705 -3.22 1.97 19.29
CA LYS A 705 -4.05 3.14 18.93
C LYS A 705 -4.98 2.92 17.72
N ILE A 706 -4.87 1.79 17.02
CA ILE A 706 -5.50 1.47 15.75
C ILE A 706 -5.96 0.00 15.76
N ASP A 707 -7.27 -0.22 15.86
CA ASP A 707 -7.91 -1.55 15.86
C ASP A 707 -8.77 -1.84 14.63
N SER A 708 -9.10 -0.80 13.86
CA SER A 708 -9.75 -0.87 12.56
C SER A 708 -9.12 0.13 11.58
N CYS A 709 -9.53 0.06 10.32
CA CYS A 709 -9.17 1.02 9.30
C CYS A 709 -10.33 1.24 8.33
N LYS A 710 -10.26 2.34 7.59
CA LYS A 710 -11.12 2.67 6.45
C LYS A 710 -10.21 2.99 5.28
N VAL A 711 -10.59 2.63 4.06
CA VAL A 711 -9.86 3.07 2.87
C VAL A 711 -10.45 4.42 2.46
N HIS A 712 -9.60 5.40 2.15
CA HIS A 712 -10.06 6.65 1.58
C HIS A 712 -10.75 6.40 0.23
N ASP A 713 -11.86 7.05 -0.08
CA ASP A 713 -12.69 6.70 -1.25
C ASP A 713 -11.93 6.83 -2.58
N LEU A 714 -11.19 7.91 -2.81
CA LEU A 714 -10.28 8.02 -3.99
C LEU A 714 -9.20 6.94 -4.06
N MET A 715 -8.65 6.49 -2.92
CA MET A 715 -7.67 5.39 -2.89
C MET A 715 -8.32 4.05 -3.15
N ARG A 716 -9.58 3.89 -2.71
CA ARG A 716 -10.40 2.74 -3.04
C ARG A 716 -10.63 2.70 -4.54
N GLU A 717 -11.01 3.80 -5.18
CA GLU A 717 -11.18 3.89 -6.64
C GLU A 717 -9.92 3.52 -7.41
N ILE A 718 -8.75 3.98 -6.97
CA ILE A 718 -7.46 3.58 -7.56
C ILE A 718 -7.20 2.08 -7.37
N SER A 719 -7.51 1.55 -6.18
CA SER A 719 -7.38 0.11 -5.91
C SER A 719 -8.30 -0.72 -6.81
N ILE A 720 -9.53 -0.25 -7.04
CA ILE A 720 -10.51 -0.89 -7.93
C ILE A 720 -10.02 -0.87 -9.38
N SER A 721 -9.66 0.31 -9.89
CA SER A 721 -9.13 0.48 -11.25
C SER A 721 -7.91 -0.42 -11.48
N LYS A 722 -6.90 -0.34 -10.61
CA LYS A 722 -5.68 -1.16 -10.71
C LYS A 722 -5.93 -2.66 -10.53
N SER A 723 -6.86 -3.06 -9.66
CA SER A 723 -7.20 -4.48 -9.50
C SER A 723 -7.97 -5.04 -10.70
N THR A 724 -8.79 -4.21 -11.36
CA THR A 724 -9.53 -4.55 -12.58
C THR A 724 -8.60 -4.69 -13.79
N GLU A 725 -7.68 -3.74 -13.99
CA GLU A 725 -6.62 -3.80 -15.02
C GLU A 725 -5.86 -5.14 -14.97
N GLU A 726 -5.59 -5.62 -13.76
CA GLU A 726 -4.79 -6.81 -13.52
C GLU A 726 -5.62 -8.10 -13.42
N ASN A 727 -6.95 -8.01 -13.48
CA ASN A 727 -7.89 -9.12 -13.24
C ASN A 727 -7.70 -9.78 -11.86
N LEU A 728 -7.29 -9.03 -10.84
CA LEU A 728 -7.05 -9.57 -9.50
C LEU A 728 -8.36 -9.72 -8.71
N VAL A 729 -9.17 -8.66 -8.69
CA VAL A 729 -10.44 -8.57 -7.97
C VAL A 729 -11.55 -8.33 -8.98
N PHE A 730 -12.65 -9.06 -8.84
CA PHE A 730 -13.88 -8.82 -9.57
C PHE A 730 -15.01 -8.57 -8.59
N ARG A 731 -15.76 -7.49 -8.81
CA ARG A 731 -16.92 -7.12 -8.01
C ARG A 731 -18.17 -7.40 -8.81
N LEU A 732 -19.02 -8.24 -8.25
CA LEU A 732 -20.31 -8.59 -8.81
C LEU A 732 -21.35 -7.62 -8.24
N GLU A 733 -21.71 -6.64 -9.06
CA GLU A 733 -22.56 -5.48 -8.75
C GLU A 733 -23.67 -5.35 -9.80
N GLU A 734 -24.71 -4.58 -9.51
CA GLU A 734 -25.76 -4.28 -10.49
C GLU A 734 -25.16 -3.64 -11.76
N GLY A 735 -25.60 -4.09 -12.94
CA GLY A 735 -25.11 -3.58 -14.22
C GLY A 735 -23.71 -4.04 -14.65
N CYS A 736 -23.09 -5.00 -13.95
CA CYS A 736 -21.75 -5.48 -14.31
C CYS A 736 -21.71 -6.27 -15.65
N ASN A 737 -20.70 -6.00 -16.48
CA ASN A 737 -20.47 -6.72 -17.73
C ASN A 737 -19.74 -8.05 -17.47
N LEU A 738 -20.48 -9.17 -17.53
CA LEU A 738 -19.95 -10.52 -17.30
C LEU A 738 -19.00 -11.04 -18.39
N ASN A 739 -18.87 -10.32 -19.51
CA ASN A 739 -18.26 -10.80 -20.76
C ASN A 739 -16.74 -10.55 -20.90
N THR A 740 -16.07 -9.92 -19.93
CA THR A 740 -14.74 -9.30 -20.17
C THR A 740 -13.62 -9.66 -19.19
N HIS A 741 -13.73 -10.70 -18.37
CA HIS A 741 -12.73 -10.93 -17.32
C HIS A 741 -11.81 -12.11 -17.61
N GLY A 742 -10.50 -11.85 -17.51
CA GLY A 742 -9.46 -12.86 -17.47
C GLY A 742 -9.50 -13.66 -16.17
N ALA A 743 -8.38 -14.26 -15.79
CA ALA A 743 -8.32 -15.07 -14.57
C ALA A 743 -8.46 -14.25 -13.28
N ILE A 744 -9.64 -14.29 -12.66
CA ILE A 744 -9.96 -13.62 -11.39
C ILE A 744 -9.46 -14.43 -10.19
N ARG A 745 -8.90 -13.75 -9.16
CA ARG A 745 -8.50 -14.38 -7.89
C ARG A 745 -9.46 -14.11 -6.74
N HIS A 746 -10.02 -12.91 -6.65
CA HIS A 746 -10.93 -12.54 -5.57
C HIS A 746 -12.27 -12.10 -6.15
N LEU A 747 -13.34 -12.74 -5.68
CA LEU A 747 -14.70 -12.40 -6.03
C LEU A 747 -15.39 -11.76 -4.83
N THR A 748 -15.96 -10.58 -5.03
CA THR A 748 -16.85 -9.96 -4.03
C THR A 748 -18.24 -9.79 -4.62
N ILE A 749 -19.25 -10.10 -3.80
CA ILE A 749 -20.66 -10.00 -4.18
C ILE A 749 -21.26 -8.87 -3.38
N SER A 750 -21.61 -7.81 -4.09
CA SER A 750 -22.17 -6.60 -3.51
C SER A 750 -23.64 -6.79 -3.15
N SER A 751 -24.13 -5.97 -2.22
CA SER A 751 -25.48 -6.11 -1.67
C SER A 751 -26.60 -5.83 -2.67
N ASN A 752 -26.30 -5.11 -3.75
CA ASN A 752 -27.24 -4.72 -4.81
C ASN A 752 -27.28 -5.71 -5.99
N TRP A 753 -26.47 -6.77 -6.00
CA TRP A 753 -26.51 -7.73 -7.09
C TRP A 753 -27.71 -8.68 -6.98
N GLU A 754 -28.59 -8.66 -7.99
CA GLU A 754 -29.82 -9.48 -8.03
C GLU A 754 -29.81 -10.56 -9.14
N GLY A 755 -28.69 -10.71 -9.85
CA GLY A 755 -28.55 -11.59 -11.01
C GLY A 755 -28.82 -13.09 -10.76
N ASP A 756 -29.10 -13.83 -11.82
CA ASP A 756 -29.54 -15.22 -11.74
C ASP A 756 -28.39 -16.25 -11.80
N LYS A 757 -28.75 -17.54 -11.76
CA LYS A 757 -27.76 -18.63 -11.82
C LYS A 757 -27.05 -18.70 -13.17
N ALA A 758 -27.75 -18.42 -14.27
CA ALA A 758 -27.18 -18.48 -15.61
C ALA A 758 -26.14 -17.36 -15.78
N GLU A 759 -26.46 -16.16 -15.32
CA GLU A 759 -25.55 -15.02 -15.26
C GLU A 759 -24.28 -15.36 -14.46
N PHE A 760 -24.42 -15.90 -13.24
CA PHE A 760 -23.25 -16.27 -12.43
C PHE A 760 -22.40 -17.39 -13.06
N GLU A 761 -23.03 -18.44 -13.60
CA GLU A 761 -22.31 -19.58 -14.19
C GLU A 761 -21.68 -19.27 -15.55
N SER A 762 -22.18 -18.26 -16.27
CA SER A 762 -21.62 -17.74 -17.52
C SER A 762 -20.26 -17.05 -17.33
N MET A 763 -19.95 -16.64 -16.10
CA MET A 763 -18.70 -15.98 -15.77
C MET A 763 -17.50 -16.90 -16.00
N MET A 764 -16.61 -16.48 -16.89
CA MET A 764 -15.34 -17.16 -17.18
C MET A 764 -14.38 -17.01 -15.98
N GLY A 765 -13.52 -18.01 -15.74
CA GLY A 765 -12.44 -17.89 -14.73
C GLY A 765 -12.80 -18.26 -13.28
N LEU A 766 -14.03 -18.73 -13.00
CA LEU A 766 -14.45 -19.19 -11.66
C LEU A 766 -13.53 -20.25 -11.02
N SER A 767 -12.79 -21.02 -11.82
CA SER A 767 -11.89 -22.07 -11.35
C SER A 767 -10.65 -21.56 -10.61
N ARG A 768 -10.25 -20.30 -10.83
CA ARG A 768 -9.04 -19.69 -10.22
C ARG A 768 -9.36 -18.86 -8.98
N ILE A 769 -10.62 -18.77 -8.56
CA ILE A 769 -11.02 -17.98 -7.39
C ILE A 769 -10.46 -18.58 -6.10
N ARG A 770 -9.81 -17.74 -5.29
CA ARG A 770 -9.23 -18.06 -3.98
C ARG A 770 -9.93 -17.32 -2.83
N SER A 771 -10.49 -16.14 -3.06
CA SER A 771 -11.31 -15.43 -2.06
C SER A 771 -12.73 -15.21 -2.58
N LEU A 772 -13.72 -15.46 -1.72
CA LEU A 772 -15.11 -15.11 -1.93
C LEU A 772 -15.62 -14.32 -0.72
N THR A 773 -16.22 -13.17 -0.97
CA THR A 773 -16.86 -12.33 0.07
C THR A 773 -18.26 -11.94 -0.37
N VAL A 774 -19.21 -12.01 0.56
CA VAL A 774 -20.62 -11.67 0.30
C VAL A 774 -21.05 -10.59 1.28
N PHE A 775 -21.42 -9.41 0.77
CA PHE A 775 -21.97 -8.30 1.57
C PHE A 775 -23.51 -8.23 1.48
N GLY A 776 -24.13 -9.09 0.67
CA GLY A 776 -25.56 -9.12 0.41
C GLY A 776 -26.30 -10.37 0.91
N LYS A 777 -27.29 -10.78 0.13
CA LYS A 777 -28.06 -12.02 0.35
C LYS A 777 -27.26 -13.23 -0.13
N TRP A 778 -27.30 -14.32 0.64
CA TRP A 778 -26.71 -15.58 0.23
C TRP A 778 -27.52 -16.24 -0.89
N ARG A 779 -26.81 -16.81 -1.88
CA ARG A 779 -27.41 -17.72 -2.87
C ARG A 779 -26.57 -19.00 -3.00
N PRO A 780 -27.18 -20.19 -3.02
CA PRO A 780 -26.43 -21.46 -3.11
C PRO A 780 -25.49 -21.59 -4.31
N LEU A 781 -25.80 -20.88 -5.41
CA LEU A 781 -25.01 -20.85 -6.64
C LEU A 781 -23.58 -20.31 -6.44
N PHE A 782 -23.33 -19.53 -5.39
CA PHE A 782 -22.01 -18.97 -5.08
C PHE A 782 -20.96 -20.04 -4.75
N LEU A 783 -21.38 -21.22 -4.29
CA LEU A 783 -20.52 -22.39 -4.06
C LEU A 783 -20.69 -23.45 -5.14
N SER A 784 -20.62 -23.02 -6.41
CA SER A 784 -20.64 -23.95 -7.55
C SER A 784 -19.45 -24.91 -7.52
N ASP A 785 -19.54 -26.01 -8.27
CA ASP A 785 -18.44 -26.96 -8.42
C ASP A 785 -17.19 -26.36 -9.10
N LYS A 786 -17.26 -25.14 -9.65
CA LYS A 786 -16.13 -24.45 -10.27
C LYS A 786 -15.21 -23.79 -9.22
N VAL A 787 -15.72 -23.32 -8.07
CA VAL A 787 -14.95 -22.54 -7.06
C VAL A 787 -14.22 -23.41 -6.01
N ARG A 788 -13.47 -24.42 -6.45
CA ARG A 788 -12.86 -25.43 -5.55
C ARG A 788 -11.55 -25.01 -4.87
N LEU A 789 -10.86 -24.01 -5.41
CA LEU A 789 -9.55 -23.55 -4.92
C LEU A 789 -9.64 -22.47 -3.84
N LEU A 790 -10.83 -22.27 -3.28
CA LEU A 790 -11.10 -21.23 -2.31
C LEU A 790 -10.24 -21.39 -1.05
N ARG A 791 -9.50 -20.34 -0.70
CA ARG A 791 -8.70 -20.17 0.53
C ARG A 791 -9.43 -19.31 1.57
N VAL A 792 -10.20 -18.31 1.13
CA VAL A 792 -10.96 -17.39 1.99
C VAL A 792 -12.44 -17.42 1.63
N LEU A 793 -13.28 -17.77 2.59
CA LEU A 793 -14.74 -17.64 2.51
C LEU A 793 -15.21 -16.72 3.65
N ASP A 794 -15.65 -15.53 3.30
CA ASP A 794 -16.07 -14.51 4.26
C ASP A 794 -17.53 -14.13 4.03
N LEU A 795 -18.40 -14.65 4.89
CA LEU A 795 -19.86 -14.49 4.87
C LEU A 795 -20.32 -13.66 6.07
N GLU A 796 -19.47 -12.76 6.58
CA GLU A 796 -19.83 -11.90 7.71
C GLU A 796 -21.09 -11.09 7.39
N ASN A 797 -22.08 -11.16 8.28
CA ASN A 797 -23.36 -10.44 8.18
C ASN A 797 -24.13 -10.73 6.87
N THR A 798 -23.97 -11.92 6.29
CA THR A 798 -24.70 -12.33 5.08
C THR A 798 -26.16 -12.69 5.42
N LYS A 799 -27.11 -12.13 4.66
CA LYS A 799 -28.55 -12.40 4.82
C LYS A 799 -28.95 -13.74 4.18
N ASP A 800 -30.02 -14.36 4.64
CA ASP A 800 -30.61 -15.62 4.10
C ASP A 800 -29.69 -16.86 4.12
N LEU A 801 -28.58 -16.81 4.85
CA LEU A 801 -27.70 -17.96 5.07
C LEU A 801 -28.30 -18.90 6.13
N MET A 802 -28.54 -20.17 5.77
CA MET A 802 -29.14 -21.21 6.62
C MET A 802 -28.22 -22.44 6.74
N ASP A 803 -28.42 -23.27 7.76
CA ASP A 803 -27.59 -24.46 8.06
C ASP A 803 -27.35 -25.36 6.83
N HIS A 804 -28.40 -25.67 6.07
CA HIS A 804 -28.31 -26.58 4.92
C HIS A 804 -27.45 -26.02 3.76
N HIS A 805 -27.29 -24.70 3.67
CA HIS A 805 -26.39 -24.08 2.70
C HIS A 805 -24.91 -24.39 2.99
N LEU A 806 -24.55 -24.65 4.25
CA LEU A 806 -23.17 -24.91 4.65
C LEU A 806 -22.71 -26.34 4.30
N MET A 807 -23.63 -27.24 3.93
CA MET A 807 -23.32 -28.67 3.67
C MET A 807 -22.23 -28.87 2.62
N GLN A 808 -22.15 -27.97 1.63
CA GLN A 808 -21.17 -28.03 0.53
C GLN A 808 -19.77 -27.53 0.92
N ILE A 809 -19.63 -26.78 2.02
CA ILE A 809 -18.36 -26.15 2.43
C ILE A 809 -17.25 -27.20 2.59
N GLY A 810 -17.57 -28.40 3.08
CA GLY A 810 -16.60 -29.49 3.24
C GLY A 810 -15.93 -29.98 1.93
N LYS A 811 -16.39 -29.52 0.76
CA LYS A 811 -15.73 -29.77 -0.54
C LYS A 811 -14.57 -28.79 -0.83
N LEU A 812 -14.47 -27.68 -0.10
CA LEU A 812 -13.49 -26.61 -0.31
C LEU A 812 -12.16 -26.95 0.38
N LEU A 813 -11.45 -27.98 -0.09
CA LEU A 813 -10.30 -28.56 0.62
C LEU A 813 -9.13 -27.58 0.85
N HIS A 814 -9.08 -26.49 0.08
CA HIS A 814 -8.06 -25.43 0.15
C HIS A 814 -8.36 -24.34 1.18
N LEU A 815 -9.54 -24.39 1.81
CA LEU A 815 -10.01 -23.31 2.68
C LEU A 815 -9.11 -23.16 3.91
N LYS A 816 -8.59 -21.95 4.12
CA LYS A 816 -7.76 -21.55 5.26
C LYS A 816 -8.49 -20.59 6.19
N TYR A 817 -9.42 -19.79 5.69
CA TYR A 817 -10.22 -18.83 6.45
C TYR A 817 -11.70 -19.04 6.16
N LEU A 818 -12.48 -19.26 7.22
CA LEU A 818 -13.95 -19.30 7.16
C LEU A 818 -14.51 -18.32 8.20
N SER A 819 -15.30 -17.36 7.75
CA SER A 819 -16.10 -16.48 8.60
C SER A 819 -17.57 -16.59 8.22
N ILE A 820 -18.41 -16.88 9.21
CA ILE A 820 -19.88 -16.77 9.16
C ILE A 820 -20.37 -15.89 10.31
N ARG A 821 -19.51 -14.94 10.71
CA ARG A 821 -19.76 -14.04 11.83
C ARG A 821 -21.04 -13.25 11.59
N GLU A 822 -21.82 -13.03 12.64
CA GLU A 822 -23.07 -12.24 12.59
C GLU A 822 -24.16 -12.82 11.66
N CYS A 823 -24.04 -14.09 11.26
CA CYS A 823 -25.12 -14.84 10.60
C CYS A 823 -26.09 -15.41 11.63
N ASP A 824 -27.20 -14.71 11.85
CA ASP A 824 -28.17 -15.03 12.91
C ASP A 824 -28.99 -16.31 12.63
N ASN A 825 -29.02 -16.84 11.41
CA ASN A 825 -29.84 -18.02 11.05
C ASN A 825 -29.04 -19.34 11.01
N ILE A 826 -27.84 -19.37 11.59
CA ILE A 826 -27.00 -20.56 11.67
C ILE A 826 -26.95 -21.13 13.09
N PHE A 827 -27.40 -22.37 13.23
CA PHE A 827 -27.48 -23.13 14.47
C PHE A 827 -26.48 -24.30 14.49
N HIS A 828 -26.17 -24.87 13.33
CA HIS A 828 -25.31 -26.04 13.21
C HIS A 828 -24.27 -25.90 12.11
N LEU A 829 -23.04 -26.33 12.43
CA LEU A 829 -22.00 -26.54 11.43
C LEU A 829 -22.05 -28.01 10.95
N PRO A 830 -21.84 -28.28 9.65
CA PRO A 830 -21.90 -29.63 9.11
C PRO A 830 -20.68 -30.45 9.54
N ASP A 831 -20.84 -31.76 9.69
CA ASP A 831 -19.73 -32.68 9.97
C ASP A 831 -18.68 -32.68 8.84
N SER A 832 -19.07 -32.30 7.62
CA SER A 832 -18.17 -32.14 6.47
C SER A 832 -17.11 -31.05 6.69
N LEU A 833 -17.29 -30.15 7.67
CA LEU A 833 -16.29 -29.15 8.08
C LEU A 833 -14.94 -29.80 8.43
N GLY A 834 -14.94 -31.00 9.03
CA GLY A 834 -13.71 -31.70 9.39
C GLY A 834 -12.85 -32.16 8.21
N ASN A 835 -13.35 -32.04 6.97
CA ASN A 835 -12.59 -32.31 5.76
C ASN A 835 -11.60 -31.18 5.41
N LEU A 836 -11.79 -29.98 5.98
CA LEU A 836 -11.02 -28.78 5.67
C LEU A 836 -9.64 -28.76 6.36
N LYS A 837 -8.78 -29.73 6.05
CA LYS A 837 -7.49 -29.93 6.74
C LYS A 837 -6.54 -28.71 6.69
N GLN A 838 -6.77 -27.77 5.77
CA GLN A 838 -6.00 -26.54 5.63
C GLN A 838 -6.53 -25.37 6.48
N LEU A 839 -7.69 -25.50 7.13
CA LEU A 839 -8.34 -24.41 7.85
C LEU A 839 -7.48 -23.92 9.01
N GLN A 840 -7.20 -22.61 9.04
CA GLN A 840 -6.40 -21.91 10.04
C GLN A 840 -7.25 -21.01 10.93
N THR A 841 -8.28 -20.36 10.36
CA THR A 841 -9.21 -19.50 11.08
C THR A 841 -10.65 -19.95 10.87
N LEU A 842 -11.38 -20.14 11.97
CA LEU A 842 -12.82 -20.34 12.01
C LEU A 842 -13.45 -19.22 12.86
N ASP A 843 -14.19 -18.32 12.23
CA ASP A 843 -14.95 -17.25 12.90
C ASP A 843 -16.46 -17.49 12.78
N ILE A 844 -17.06 -17.80 13.91
CA ILE A 844 -18.48 -18.07 14.12
C ILE A 844 -19.05 -17.16 15.22
N LYS A 845 -18.39 -16.03 15.51
CA LYS A 845 -18.89 -15.08 16.51
C LYS A 845 -20.26 -14.54 16.14
N ASN A 846 -21.03 -14.18 17.15
CA ASN A 846 -22.34 -13.59 17.01
C ASN A 846 -23.29 -14.45 16.15
N THR A 847 -23.14 -15.78 16.20
CA THR A 847 -24.06 -16.76 15.59
C THR A 847 -24.86 -17.48 16.67
N ARG A 848 -25.81 -18.32 16.27
CA ARG A 848 -26.64 -19.15 17.17
C ARG A 848 -26.11 -20.57 17.31
N ILE A 849 -24.86 -20.82 16.91
CA ILE A 849 -24.23 -22.13 17.02
C ILE A 849 -24.02 -22.49 18.49
N ILE A 850 -24.48 -23.67 18.89
CA ILE A 850 -24.32 -24.16 20.27
C ILE A 850 -23.19 -25.16 20.42
N LYS A 851 -22.88 -25.93 19.36
CA LYS A 851 -21.92 -27.03 19.45
C LYS A 851 -21.10 -27.12 18.18
N LEU A 852 -19.79 -27.29 18.34
CA LEU A 852 -18.90 -27.64 17.24
C LEU A 852 -19.00 -29.14 16.89
N PRO A 853 -18.97 -29.51 15.60
CA PRO A 853 -19.08 -30.90 15.17
C PRO A 853 -17.90 -31.73 15.68
N ASN A 854 -18.12 -33.02 15.90
CA ASN A 854 -17.06 -33.90 16.42
C ASN A 854 -15.86 -33.99 15.45
N THR A 855 -16.10 -33.74 14.17
CA THR A 855 -15.08 -33.75 13.12
C THR A 855 -14.14 -32.54 13.16
N THR A 856 -14.44 -31.46 13.90
CA THR A 856 -13.56 -30.29 14.06
C THR A 856 -12.16 -30.66 14.58
N ILE A 857 -12.04 -31.77 15.33
CA ILE A 857 -10.75 -32.26 15.84
C ILE A 857 -9.78 -32.73 14.72
N ASN A 858 -10.27 -32.88 13.50
CA ASN A 858 -9.47 -33.26 12.33
C ASN A 858 -8.71 -32.06 11.71
N LEU A 859 -9.05 -30.83 12.11
CA LEU A 859 -8.50 -29.58 11.58
C LEU A 859 -7.14 -29.24 12.20
N ARG A 860 -6.12 -30.08 11.96
CA ARG A 860 -4.82 -29.99 12.66
C ARG A 860 -4.04 -28.68 12.45
N LYS A 861 -4.35 -27.92 11.40
CA LYS A 861 -3.74 -26.61 11.10
C LYS A 861 -4.50 -25.42 11.72
N LEU A 862 -5.59 -25.66 12.44
CA LEU A 862 -6.44 -24.63 13.02
C LEU A 862 -5.70 -23.89 14.14
N GLN A 863 -5.62 -22.57 14.01
CA GLN A 863 -4.92 -21.68 14.95
C GLN A 863 -5.89 -20.78 15.71
N TYR A 864 -7.00 -20.39 15.08
CA TYR A 864 -7.96 -19.44 15.63
C TYR A 864 -9.39 -19.99 15.56
N ILE A 865 -10.01 -20.21 16.72
CA ILE A 865 -11.44 -20.44 16.86
C ILE A 865 -12.04 -19.22 17.56
N HIS A 866 -12.89 -18.51 16.82
CA HIS A 866 -13.67 -17.39 17.30
C HIS A 866 -15.13 -17.76 17.37
N ALA A 867 -15.60 -18.07 18.55
CA ALA A 867 -16.99 -18.30 18.82
C ALA A 867 -17.53 -17.31 19.85
N GLY A 868 -18.82 -17.45 20.13
CA GLY A 868 -19.53 -16.76 21.18
C GLY A 868 -20.69 -15.93 20.66
N GLY A 869 -21.83 -15.94 21.35
CA GLY A 869 -23.07 -15.28 20.93
C GLY A 869 -23.12 -13.76 21.21
N LYS A 870 -24.10 -13.08 20.61
CA LYS A 870 -24.44 -11.68 20.94
C LYS A 870 -24.91 -11.62 22.41
N THR A 871 -24.33 -10.74 23.23
CA THR A 871 -24.85 -10.46 24.57
C THR A 871 -26.11 -9.62 24.44
N PHE A 872 -27.28 -10.24 24.52
CA PHE A 872 -28.51 -9.50 24.76
C PHE A 872 -28.64 -9.33 26.29
N ASP A 873 -28.44 -8.12 26.81
CA ASP A 873 -28.63 -7.86 28.25
C ASP A 873 -30.07 -8.20 28.70
N THR A 874 -31.07 -8.15 27.80
CA THR A 874 -32.45 -8.61 28.00
C THR A 874 -32.59 -10.13 28.13
N TYR A 875 -31.74 -10.90 27.45
CA TYR A 875 -31.79 -12.37 27.51
C TYR A 875 -31.11 -12.90 28.78
N GLU A 876 -30.15 -12.17 29.34
CA GLU A 876 -29.57 -12.50 30.66
C GLU A 876 -30.60 -12.40 31.78
N GLU A 877 -31.57 -11.49 31.72
CA GLU A 877 -32.69 -11.44 32.68
C GLU A 877 -33.61 -12.66 32.54
N VAL A 878 -33.96 -13.04 31.31
CA VAL A 878 -34.78 -14.23 31.03
C VAL A 878 -34.06 -15.50 31.51
N VAL A 879 -32.78 -15.67 31.17
CA VAL A 879 -31.94 -16.81 31.63
C VAL A 879 -31.71 -16.80 33.15
N ARG A 880 -31.62 -15.64 33.79
CA ARG A 880 -31.50 -15.52 35.26
C ARG A 880 -32.81 -15.86 35.98
N ASN A 881 -33.95 -15.59 35.37
CA ASN A 881 -35.28 -15.84 35.94
C ASN A 881 -35.81 -17.24 35.63
N LEU A 882 -35.36 -17.88 34.56
CA LEU A 882 -35.75 -19.24 34.14
C LEU A 882 -35.51 -20.31 35.24
N PRO A 883 -34.34 -20.42 35.89
CA PRO A 883 -34.12 -21.41 36.96
C PRO A 883 -35.02 -21.20 38.18
N LYS A 884 -35.40 -19.96 38.48
CA LYS A 884 -36.33 -19.63 39.58
C LYS A 884 -37.77 -20.03 39.25
N LEU A 885 -38.17 -19.95 37.99
CA LEU A 885 -39.47 -20.40 37.48
C LEU A 885 -39.55 -21.95 37.31
N LEU A 886 -38.40 -22.63 37.19
CA LEU A 886 -38.31 -24.06 36.83
C LEU A 886 -38.00 -25.00 38.01
N GLN A 887 -38.25 -24.59 39.26
CA GLN A 887 -38.02 -25.44 40.45
C GLN A 887 -38.87 -26.73 40.49
N ASN A 888 -39.84 -26.91 39.58
CA ASN A 888 -40.58 -28.17 39.41
C ASN A 888 -40.26 -28.83 38.04
N LYS A 889 -39.45 -29.91 38.05
CA LYS A 889 -39.01 -30.63 36.84
C LYS A 889 -40.13 -31.23 35.99
N ILE A 890 -41.29 -31.49 36.59
CA ILE A 890 -42.48 -32.03 35.89
C ILE A 890 -43.19 -30.93 35.07
N CYS A 891 -42.99 -29.65 35.41
CA CYS A 891 -43.56 -28.51 34.68
C CYS A 891 -42.74 -28.07 33.45
N LEU A 892 -41.51 -28.54 33.27
CA LEU A 892 -40.65 -28.11 32.16
C LEU A 892 -41.24 -28.53 30.79
N LEU A 893 -41.64 -29.79 30.64
CA LEU A 893 -42.23 -30.30 29.40
C LEU A 893 -43.62 -29.69 29.14
N THR A 894 -44.42 -29.46 30.18
CA THR A 894 -45.75 -28.86 30.04
C THR A 894 -45.67 -27.36 29.73
N ILE A 895 -44.78 -26.61 30.38
CA ILE A 895 -44.53 -25.19 30.06
C ILE A 895 -43.88 -25.04 28.67
N LEU A 896 -42.92 -25.89 28.29
CA LEU A 896 -42.39 -25.92 26.92
C LEU A 896 -43.50 -26.23 25.90
N SER A 897 -44.42 -27.15 26.20
CA SER A 897 -45.56 -27.45 25.33
C SER A 897 -46.59 -26.31 25.27
N LEU A 898 -46.84 -25.63 26.39
CA LEU A 898 -47.77 -24.49 26.48
C LEU A 898 -47.21 -23.24 25.80
N PHE A 899 -45.89 -23.03 25.85
CA PHE A 899 -45.22 -21.94 25.14
C PHE A 899 -45.24 -22.17 23.62
N VAL A 900 -45.03 -23.41 23.17
CA VAL A 900 -45.18 -23.82 21.76
C VAL A 900 -46.64 -23.72 21.31
N CYS A 901 -47.61 -24.11 22.13
CA CYS A 901 -49.04 -23.92 21.87
C CYS A 901 -49.44 -22.43 21.85
N ALA A 902 -48.92 -21.60 22.74
CA ALA A 902 -49.21 -20.16 22.79
C ALA A 902 -48.65 -19.40 21.56
N LEU A 903 -47.45 -19.77 21.09
CA LEU A 903 -46.88 -19.28 19.82
C LEU A 903 -47.66 -19.77 18.59
N TRP A 904 -48.32 -20.93 18.68
CA TRP A 904 -49.23 -21.40 17.63
C TRP A 904 -50.60 -20.72 17.66
N CYS A 905 -51.07 -20.24 18.82
CA CYS A 905 -52.43 -19.77 19.03
C CYS A 905 -52.63 -18.25 19.15
N SER A 906 -51.59 -17.41 19.11
CA SER A 906 -51.75 -15.94 19.23
C SER A 906 -51.37 -15.16 17.96
N PRO A 907 -52.34 -14.56 17.23
CA PRO A 907 -52.07 -13.77 16.01
C PRO A 907 -51.61 -12.32 16.28
N GLN A 908 -51.68 -11.82 17.52
CA GLN A 908 -51.69 -10.38 17.83
C GLN A 908 -50.40 -9.83 18.46
N ILE A 909 -49.34 -10.63 18.60
CA ILE A 909 -48.01 -10.16 19.07
C ILE A 909 -47.05 -9.96 17.87
N MET A 910 -47.59 -9.65 16.69
CA MET A 910 -46.80 -9.38 15.49
C MET A 910 -46.92 -7.90 15.14
N HIS A 911 -45.97 -7.10 15.62
CA HIS A 911 -45.62 -5.83 14.98
C HIS A 911 -44.37 -6.06 14.12
N ASP A 912 -44.36 -5.35 13.00
CA ASP A 912 -43.62 -5.53 11.75
C ASP A 912 -42.22 -6.18 11.77
N ASP A 913 -42.06 -6.99 10.72
CA ASP A 913 -40.85 -7.53 10.11
C ASP A 913 -39.98 -8.55 10.89
N VAL A 914 -39.83 -9.73 10.26
CA VAL A 914 -38.83 -10.79 10.52
C VAL A 914 -39.14 -11.80 11.63
N ALA A 915 -40.01 -12.77 11.34
CA ALA A 915 -39.73 -14.21 11.57
C ALA A 915 -40.89 -15.08 11.04
N ASN A 916 -40.61 -16.04 10.17
CA ASN A 916 -41.59 -17.05 9.78
C ASN A 916 -41.88 -17.98 10.97
N ARG A 917 -43.09 -18.56 11.07
CA ARG A 917 -43.46 -19.48 12.19
C ARG A 917 -42.49 -20.67 12.33
N SER A 918 -41.90 -21.13 11.23
CA SER A 918 -40.84 -22.17 11.21
C SER A 918 -39.55 -21.72 11.89
N ASP A 919 -39.20 -20.43 11.78
CA ASP A 919 -37.95 -19.86 12.29
C ASP A 919 -38.02 -19.67 13.80
N LEU A 920 -39.21 -19.36 14.33
CA LEU A 920 -39.46 -19.32 15.77
C LEU A 920 -39.39 -20.71 16.40
N CYS A 921 -39.89 -21.74 15.71
CA CYS A 921 -39.78 -23.14 16.16
C CYS A 921 -38.32 -23.63 16.09
N SER A 922 -37.57 -23.30 15.03
CA SER A 922 -36.15 -23.67 14.93
C SER A 922 -35.33 -22.94 16.00
N LEU A 923 -35.53 -21.64 16.19
CA LEU A 923 -35.00 -20.84 17.29
C LEU A 923 -35.22 -21.50 18.65
N PHE A 924 -36.46 -21.90 18.94
CA PHE A 924 -36.78 -22.49 20.23
C PHE A 924 -36.16 -23.89 20.40
N TRP A 925 -36.36 -24.81 19.46
CA TRP A 925 -35.90 -26.18 19.61
C TRP A 925 -34.39 -26.36 19.42
N HIS A 926 -33.78 -25.56 18.57
CA HIS A 926 -32.36 -25.70 18.23
C HIS A 926 -31.50 -24.79 19.10
N TRP A 927 -32.02 -23.66 19.59
CA TRP A 927 -31.29 -22.75 20.48
C TRP A 927 -31.77 -22.77 21.93
N HIS A 928 -33.05 -22.48 22.20
CA HIS A 928 -33.55 -22.30 23.57
C HIS A 928 -33.69 -23.61 24.37
N ALA A 929 -34.20 -24.68 23.77
CA ALA A 929 -34.38 -25.95 24.46
C ALA A 929 -33.03 -26.57 24.90
N PRO A 930 -31.97 -26.63 24.07
CA PRO A 930 -30.66 -27.10 24.52
C PRO A 930 -30.03 -26.21 25.58
N LEU A 931 -30.26 -24.89 25.51
CA LEU A 931 -29.80 -23.92 26.51
C LEU A 931 -30.39 -24.23 27.89
N ILE A 932 -31.71 -24.43 27.93
CA ILE A 932 -32.46 -24.69 29.17
C ILE A 932 -32.15 -26.10 29.70
N LEU A 933 -32.20 -27.13 28.84
CA LEU A 933 -32.02 -28.52 29.25
C LEU A 933 -30.60 -28.86 29.71
N LYS A 934 -29.58 -28.12 29.22
CA LYS A 934 -28.16 -28.37 29.54
C LYS A 934 -27.52 -27.31 30.43
N GLU A 935 -28.31 -26.37 30.97
CA GLU A 935 -27.83 -25.26 31.82
C GLU A 935 -26.66 -24.49 31.17
N LEU A 936 -26.71 -24.32 29.84
CA LEU A 936 -25.66 -23.62 29.10
C LEU A 936 -25.76 -22.11 29.33
N SER A 937 -24.63 -21.43 29.25
CA SER A 937 -24.55 -20.00 29.59
C SER A 937 -25.16 -19.07 28.53
N GLY A 938 -25.66 -19.58 27.40
CA GLY A 938 -26.14 -18.75 26.26
C GLY A 938 -25.05 -18.08 25.44
N TYR A 939 -23.82 -18.08 25.92
CA TYR A 939 -22.73 -17.27 25.38
C TYR A 939 -21.68 -18.09 24.66
N GLY A 940 -21.42 -19.33 25.07
CA GLY A 940 -20.32 -20.14 24.57
C GLY A 940 -20.78 -21.35 23.76
N VAL A 941 -19.88 -21.88 22.93
CA VAL A 941 -20.08 -23.11 22.17
C VAL A 941 -19.52 -24.32 22.92
N ILE A 942 -20.24 -25.43 22.86
CA ILE A 942 -19.78 -26.73 23.35
C ILE A 942 -18.72 -27.28 22.40
N LEU A 943 -17.60 -27.70 22.97
CA LEU A 943 -16.50 -28.31 22.23
C LEU A 943 -16.64 -29.84 22.08
N PRO A 944 -16.11 -30.42 20.99
CA PRO A 944 -16.07 -31.85 20.81
C PRO A 944 -14.98 -32.50 21.67
N ARG A 945 -15.13 -33.79 21.97
CA ARG A 945 -14.09 -34.60 22.61
C ARG A 945 -12.92 -34.83 21.67
N GLY A 946 -11.69 -34.82 22.18
CA GLY A 946 -10.46 -35.02 21.42
C GLY A 946 -9.78 -33.74 20.95
N LEU A 947 -10.15 -32.57 21.47
CA LEU A 947 -9.62 -31.25 21.13
C LEU A 947 -8.10 -31.15 21.32
N ARG A 948 -7.54 -31.93 22.25
CA ARG A 948 -6.08 -32.07 22.50
C ARG A 948 -5.25 -32.37 21.23
N LYS A 949 -5.88 -32.83 20.14
CA LYS A 949 -5.23 -33.05 18.84
C LYS A 949 -4.83 -31.74 18.14
N LEU A 950 -5.45 -30.62 18.47
CA LEU A 950 -5.24 -29.29 17.87
C LEU A 950 -4.05 -28.55 18.50
N ARG A 951 -2.85 -29.15 18.46
CA ARG A 951 -1.66 -28.63 19.16
C ARG A 951 -1.20 -27.24 18.73
N GLY A 952 -1.56 -26.81 17.52
CA GLY A 952 -1.24 -25.48 16.99
C GLY A 952 -2.24 -24.38 17.34
N LEU A 953 -3.27 -24.68 18.15
CA LEU A 953 -4.32 -23.71 18.47
C LEU A 953 -3.79 -22.60 19.38
N GLN A 954 -3.89 -21.36 18.92
CA GLN A 954 -3.42 -20.15 19.63
C GLN A 954 -4.55 -19.35 20.26
N THR A 955 -5.74 -19.35 19.65
CA THR A 955 -6.93 -18.68 20.20
C THR A 955 -8.12 -19.60 20.25
N LEU A 956 -8.72 -19.69 21.42
CA LEU A 956 -9.97 -20.38 21.67
C LEU A 956 -10.89 -19.42 22.43
N SER A 957 -11.84 -18.79 21.74
CA SER A 957 -12.74 -17.81 22.36
C SER A 957 -14.21 -18.20 22.23
N GLY A 958 -14.99 -17.95 23.28
CA GLY A 958 -16.45 -18.12 23.31
C GLY A 958 -16.86 -19.57 23.47
N VAL A 959 -16.26 -20.26 24.44
CA VAL A 959 -16.49 -21.68 24.71
C VAL A 959 -17.27 -21.87 26.00
N ASP A 960 -18.25 -22.76 26.01
CA ASP A 960 -18.97 -23.15 27.22
C ASP A 960 -18.36 -24.42 27.85
N ILE A 961 -18.02 -24.35 29.14
CA ILE A 961 -17.43 -25.45 29.91
C ILE A 961 -18.34 -26.01 31.02
N ALA A 962 -19.64 -25.66 31.01
CA ALA A 962 -20.60 -26.16 32.00
C ALA A 962 -20.84 -27.68 31.88
N VAL A 963 -20.84 -28.22 30.67
CA VAL A 963 -21.37 -29.58 30.35
C VAL A 963 -20.34 -30.72 30.54
N GLY A 964 -19.12 -30.46 31.03
CA GLY A 964 -18.24 -31.58 31.44
C GLY A 964 -16.79 -31.25 31.76
N LYS A 965 -16.28 -31.79 32.88
CA LYS A 965 -14.88 -31.65 33.33
C LYS A 965 -13.84 -32.21 32.34
N GLY A 966 -14.25 -33.17 31.50
CA GLY A 966 -13.36 -33.81 30.53
C GLY A 966 -12.75 -32.84 29.51
N ILE A 967 -13.48 -31.79 29.12
CA ILE A 967 -12.97 -30.83 28.14
C ILE A 967 -11.83 -29.96 28.69
N LEU A 968 -11.87 -29.65 29.99
CA LEU A 968 -10.83 -28.88 30.66
C LEU A 968 -9.49 -29.62 30.64
N LYS A 969 -9.51 -30.94 30.87
CA LYS A 969 -8.33 -31.81 30.72
C LYS A 969 -7.76 -31.82 29.30
N GLU A 970 -8.59 -31.57 28.29
CA GLU A 970 -8.14 -31.46 26.91
C GLU A 970 -7.57 -30.07 26.60
N ILE A 971 -8.21 -29.00 27.08
CA ILE A 971 -7.70 -27.62 26.98
C ILE A 971 -6.35 -27.49 27.68
N LYS A 972 -6.18 -28.13 28.83
CA LYS A 972 -4.91 -28.23 29.59
C LYS A 972 -3.73 -28.71 28.74
N ARG A 973 -3.98 -29.53 27.71
CA ARG A 973 -2.95 -30.06 26.80
C ARG A 973 -2.58 -29.08 25.66
N LEU A 974 -3.26 -27.94 25.52
CA LEU A 974 -3.05 -26.94 24.48
C LEU A 974 -2.08 -25.85 24.94
N THR A 975 -0.81 -26.22 25.11
CA THR A 975 0.21 -25.34 25.72
C THR A 975 0.60 -24.12 24.87
N GLN A 976 0.24 -24.09 23.58
CA GLN A 976 0.47 -22.96 22.66
C GLN A 976 -0.64 -21.90 22.70
N LEU A 977 -1.64 -22.07 23.58
CA LEU A 977 -2.79 -21.18 23.65
C LEU A 977 -2.40 -19.83 24.26
N ARG A 978 -2.54 -18.76 23.47
CA ARG A 978 -2.29 -17.37 23.88
C ARG A 978 -3.56 -16.66 24.33
N ARG A 979 -4.73 -17.10 23.85
CA ARG A 979 -6.03 -16.50 24.23
C ARG A 979 -7.09 -17.55 24.52
N LEU A 980 -7.69 -17.43 25.70
CA LEU A 980 -8.79 -18.27 26.17
C LEU A 980 -9.97 -17.38 26.60
N ALA A 981 -11.15 -17.61 26.03
CA ALA A 981 -12.39 -17.01 26.54
C ALA A 981 -13.44 -18.09 26.79
N VAL A 982 -13.82 -18.25 28.05
CA VAL A 982 -14.71 -19.32 28.53
C VAL A 982 -15.94 -18.76 29.22
N SER A 983 -17.04 -19.51 29.14
CA SER A 983 -18.29 -19.29 29.85
C SER A 983 -18.75 -20.56 30.55
N GLY A 984 -19.73 -20.44 31.47
CA GLY A 984 -20.30 -21.61 32.16
C GLY A 984 -19.43 -22.14 33.31
N ILE A 985 -18.59 -21.30 33.91
CA ILE A 985 -17.84 -21.64 35.13
C ILE A 985 -18.80 -21.66 36.32
N ASN A 986 -18.70 -22.72 37.12
CA ASN A 986 -19.49 -22.93 38.32
C ASN A 986 -18.71 -23.75 39.37
N LYS A 987 -19.28 -23.93 40.57
CA LYS A 987 -18.66 -24.69 41.67
C LYS A 987 -18.32 -26.15 41.32
N LYS A 988 -18.98 -26.75 40.32
CA LYS A 988 -18.72 -28.14 39.93
C LYS A 988 -17.43 -28.26 39.10
N ASN A 989 -17.11 -27.28 38.26
CA ASN A 989 -15.98 -27.32 37.31
C ASN A 989 -14.80 -26.41 37.68
N CYS A 990 -14.94 -25.52 38.67
CA CYS A 990 -13.94 -24.53 39.04
C CYS A 990 -12.56 -25.10 39.38
N GLN A 991 -12.47 -26.20 40.14
CA GLN A 991 -11.19 -26.79 40.55
C GLN A 991 -10.38 -27.29 39.34
N GLU A 992 -11.04 -27.98 38.40
CA GLU A 992 -10.39 -28.46 37.17
C GLU A 992 -10.02 -27.28 36.26
N PHE A 993 -10.83 -26.22 36.26
CA PHE A 993 -10.53 -25.00 35.50
C PHE A 993 -9.29 -24.29 36.07
N CYS A 994 -9.17 -24.16 37.39
CA CYS A 994 -7.97 -23.62 38.04
C CYS A 994 -6.73 -24.45 37.69
N SER A 995 -6.81 -25.78 37.79
CA SER A 995 -5.72 -26.68 37.39
C SER A 995 -5.38 -26.60 35.89
N THR A 996 -6.34 -26.22 35.05
CA THR A 996 -6.11 -25.98 33.62
C THR A 996 -5.34 -24.67 33.42
N LEU A 997 -5.69 -23.60 34.16
CA LEU A 997 -4.98 -22.32 34.09
C LEU A 997 -3.52 -22.43 34.55
N ASP A 998 -3.24 -23.23 35.58
CA ASP A 998 -1.89 -23.46 36.11
C ASP A 998 -0.91 -23.99 35.05
N ASP A 999 -1.40 -24.76 34.06
CA ASP A 999 -0.58 -25.35 33.00
C ASP A 999 -0.44 -24.46 31.75
N LEU A 1000 -1.31 -23.46 31.57
CA LEU A 1000 -1.35 -22.60 30.38
C LEU A 1000 -0.36 -21.42 30.50
N ARG A 1001 0.94 -21.74 30.55
CA ARG A 1001 2.02 -20.77 30.79
C ARG A 1001 2.19 -19.69 29.72
N CYS A 1002 1.74 -19.93 28.49
CA CYS A 1002 1.84 -18.99 27.36
C CYS A 1002 0.59 -18.11 27.22
N LEU A 1003 -0.36 -18.17 28.15
CA LEU A 1003 -1.62 -17.45 28.05
C LEU A 1003 -1.40 -15.95 28.25
N GLU A 1004 -1.76 -15.15 27.24
CA GLU A 1004 -1.64 -13.70 27.24
C GLU A 1004 -2.98 -13.00 27.50
N SER A 1005 -4.10 -13.66 27.18
CA SER A 1005 -5.44 -13.08 27.34
C SER A 1005 -6.44 -14.11 27.86
N LEU A 1006 -7.05 -13.81 28.99
CA LEU A 1006 -8.08 -14.61 29.64
C LEU A 1006 -9.38 -13.82 29.75
N THR A 1007 -10.48 -14.43 29.32
CA THR A 1007 -11.85 -13.93 29.57
C THR A 1007 -12.66 -15.04 30.22
N VAL A 1008 -13.27 -14.70 31.35
CA VAL A 1008 -14.12 -15.61 32.13
C VAL A 1008 -15.49 -14.98 32.27
N HIS A 1009 -16.52 -15.69 31.84
CA HIS A 1009 -17.91 -15.26 31.91
C HIS A 1009 -18.77 -16.25 32.72
N SER A 1010 -19.54 -15.77 33.68
CA SER A 1010 -20.55 -16.56 34.36
C SER A 1010 -21.84 -15.76 34.51
N VAL A 1011 -22.95 -16.32 34.01
CA VAL A 1011 -24.29 -15.71 34.02
C VAL A 1011 -25.15 -16.25 35.17
N VAL A 1012 -24.82 -17.44 35.66
CA VAL A 1012 -25.63 -18.20 36.63
C VAL A 1012 -25.15 -17.92 38.04
N GLU A 1013 -26.04 -17.47 38.93
CA GLU A 1013 -25.74 -17.29 40.36
C GLU A 1013 -25.40 -18.65 41.02
N PRO A 1014 -24.35 -18.76 41.87
CA PRO A 1014 -23.61 -17.67 42.53
C PRO A 1014 -22.42 -17.10 41.73
N GLY A 1015 -22.37 -17.30 40.41
CA GLY A 1015 -21.39 -16.70 39.52
C GLY A 1015 -20.00 -17.34 39.60
N LEU A 1016 -18.99 -16.51 39.81
CA LEU A 1016 -17.57 -16.85 39.94
C LEU A 1016 -17.10 -16.93 41.41
N HIS A 1017 -18.00 -16.73 42.38
CA HIS A 1017 -17.67 -16.73 43.81
C HIS A 1017 -16.98 -18.04 44.21
N GLY A 1018 -15.77 -17.94 44.77
CA GLY A 1018 -14.93 -19.07 45.18
C GLY A 1018 -14.40 -19.94 44.02
N CYS A 1019 -14.70 -19.60 42.76
CA CYS A 1019 -14.38 -20.44 41.61
C CYS A 1019 -12.97 -20.19 41.04
N LEU A 1020 -12.35 -19.06 41.37
CA LEU A 1020 -11.03 -18.67 40.87
C LEU A 1020 -9.94 -18.68 41.96
N ASP A 1021 -10.28 -19.03 43.20
CA ASP A 1021 -9.34 -18.97 44.33
C ASP A 1021 -8.35 -20.14 44.35
N GLY A 1022 -8.67 -21.23 43.65
CA GLY A 1022 -7.84 -22.43 43.59
C GLY A 1022 -6.69 -22.37 42.56
N VAL A 1023 -6.42 -21.22 41.95
CA VAL A 1023 -5.28 -21.05 41.01
C VAL A 1023 -4.01 -20.95 41.83
N SER A 1024 -3.11 -21.92 41.65
CA SER A 1024 -1.88 -22.02 42.43
C SER A 1024 -0.68 -21.35 41.75
N SER A 1025 -0.63 -21.38 40.42
CA SER A 1025 0.43 -20.80 39.61
C SER A 1025 -0.17 -20.03 38.42
N PRO A 1026 -0.58 -18.76 38.61
CA PRO A 1026 -1.25 -18.01 37.57
C PRO A 1026 -0.34 -17.81 36.34
N PRO A 1027 -0.89 -17.74 35.11
CA PRO A 1027 -0.11 -17.51 33.91
C PRO A 1027 0.68 -16.19 33.97
N THR A 1028 2.01 -16.27 34.04
CA THR A 1028 2.87 -15.09 34.20
C THR A 1028 2.93 -14.22 32.95
N SER A 1029 2.64 -14.77 31.77
CA SER A 1029 2.55 -14.02 30.51
C SER A 1029 1.23 -13.24 30.34
N LEU A 1030 0.32 -13.27 31.31
CA LEU A 1030 -1.02 -12.72 31.16
C LEU A 1030 -0.99 -11.18 31.06
N GLN A 1031 -1.43 -10.65 29.92
CA GLN A 1031 -1.48 -9.22 29.62
C GLN A 1031 -2.90 -8.66 29.67
N SER A 1032 -3.94 -9.48 29.45
CA SER A 1032 -5.33 -9.03 29.47
C SER A 1032 -6.23 -10.00 30.23
N LEU A 1033 -6.93 -9.49 31.25
CA LEU A 1033 -7.89 -10.22 32.06
C LEU A 1033 -9.27 -9.54 32.00
N LYS A 1034 -10.29 -10.31 31.63
CA LYS A 1034 -11.70 -9.88 31.70
C LYS A 1034 -12.48 -10.86 32.57
N LEU A 1035 -13.04 -10.36 33.65
CA LEU A 1035 -13.90 -11.12 34.56
C LEU A 1035 -15.32 -10.57 34.46
N ALA A 1036 -16.27 -11.45 34.17
CA ALA A 1036 -17.67 -11.13 34.09
C ALA A 1036 -18.50 -12.15 34.89
N GLY A 1037 -19.17 -11.69 35.94
CA GLY A 1037 -19.95 -12.53 36.87
C GLY A 1037 -19.50 -12.39 38.34
N SER A 1038 -20.41 -12.68 39.27
CA SER A 1038 -20.28 -12.35 40.70
C SER A 1038 -19.04 -13.02 41.33
N LEU A 1039 -18.10 -12.22 41.86
CA LEU A 1039 -16.90 -12.67 42.57
C LEU A 1039 -17.01 -12.49 44.08
N VAL A 1040 -17.71 -11.45 44.55
CA VAL A 1040 -17.75 -10.97 45.95
C VAL A 1040 -16.38 -10.45 46.43
N LYS A 1041 -15.33 -11.26 46.28
CA LYS A 1041 -13.94 -10.92 46.61
C LYS A 1041 -13.00 -11.09 45.42
N LEU A 1042 -12.01 -10.20 45.30
CA LEU A 1042 -11.00 -10.29 44.25
C LEU A 1042 -10.04 -11.46 44.53
N PRO A 1043 -9.79 -12.37 43.56
CA PRO A 1043 -8.84 -13.47 43.74
C PRO A 1043 -7.42 -12.98 44.04
N GLY A 1044 -6.79 -13.54 45.09
CA GLY A 1044 -5.50 -13.06 45.59
C GLY A 1044 -4.33 -13.17 44.61
N TRP A 1045 -4.36 -14.14 43.69
CA TRP A 1045 -3.32 -14.32 42.68
C TRP A 1045 -3.24 -13.18 41.66
N ILE A 1046 -4.29 -12.34 41.55
CA ILE A 1046 -4.29 -11.17 40.66
C ILE A 1046 -3.21 -10.16 41.08
N ALA A 1047 -2.90 -10.08 42.38
CA ALA A 1047 -1.83 -9.23 42.90
C ALA A 1047 -0.43 -9.60 42.33
N GLY A 1048 -0.23 -10.86 41.94
CA GLY A 1048 1.02 -11.39 41.38
C GLY A 1048 1.17 -11.22 39.86
N LEU A 1049 0.19 -10.62 39.16
CA LEU A 1049 0.20 -10.49 37.70
C LEU A 1049 1.00 -9.27 37.23
N HIS A 1050 2.32 -9.34 37.32
CA HIS A 1050 3.18 -8.20 36.99
C HIS A 1050 3.11 -7.75 35.52
N ASN A 1051 2.73 -8.63 34.59
CA ASN A 1051 2.60 -8.32 33.16
C ASN A 1051 1.19 -7.86 32.75
N LEU A 1052 0.26 -7.74 33.69
CA LEU A 1052 -1.12 -7.39 33.37
C LEU A 1052 -1.21 -5.94 32.87
N VAL A 1053 -1.63 -5.78 31.62
CA VAL A 1053 -1.80 -4.48 30.95
C VAL A 1053 -3.25 -4.02 30.99
N LYS A 1054 -4.20 -4.94 30.89
CA LYS A 1054 -5.63 -4.63 30.78
C LYS A 1054 -6.44 -5.48 31.74
N LEU A 1055 -7.21 -4.81 32.61
CA LEU A 1055 -8.19 -5.43 33.49
C LEU A 1055 -9.59 -4.88 33.19
N LYS A 1056 -10.55 -5.79 33.02
CA LYS A 1056 -11.97 -5.44 32.86
C LYS A 1056 -12.80 -6.25 33.85
N LEU A 1057 -13.54 -5.54 34.70
CA LEU A 1057 -14.50 -6.09 35.65
C LEU A 1057 -15.91 -5.68 35.18
N LYS A 1058 -16.85 -6.64 35.19
CA LYS A 1058 -18.27 -6.41 34.87
C LYS A 1058 -19.10 -7.40 35.70
N LYS A 1059 -20.16 -6.95 36.35
CA LYS A 1059 -21.06 -7.82 37.14
C LYS A 1059 -20.32 -8.64 38.19
N THR A 1060 -19.22 -8.11 38.72
CA THR A 1060 -18.34 -8.80 39.69
C THR A 1060 -18.80 -8.64 41.14
N LYS A 1061 -19.65 -7.66 41.45
CA LYS A 1061 -20.23 -7.44 42.79
C LYS A 1061 -19.18 -7.51 43.91
N LEU A 1062 -18.07 -6.82 43.75
CA LEU A 1062 -17.00 -6.80 44.76
C LEU A 1062 -17.43 -5.98 45.97
N SER A 1063 -17.36 -6.55 47.17
CA SER A 1063 -17.81 -5.91 48.41
C SER A 1063 -16.71 -5.07 49.10
N GLU A 1064 -15.43 -5.38 48.85
CA GLU A 1064 -14.28 -4.70 49.47
C GLU A 1064 -13.64 -3.72 48.46
N LEU A 1065 -14.22 -2.51 48.30
CA LEU A 1065 -13.74 -1.50 47.34
C LEU A 1065 -12.28 -1.11 47.59
N ASP A 1066 -11.95 -0.60 48.79
CA ASP A 1066 -10.62 -0.06 49.11
C ASP A 1066 -9.53 -1.11 48.99
N ALA A 1067 -9.76 -2.32 49.52
CA ALA A 1067 -8.81 -3.42 49.44
C ALA A 1067 -8.55 -3.83 47.98
N THR A 1068 -9.61 -3.89 47.16
CA THR A 1068 -9.50 -4.21 45.73
C THR A 1068 -8.66 -3.16 45.01
N ILE A 1069 -8.99 -1.88 45.19
CA ILE A 1069 -8.30 -0.77 44.51
C ILE A 1069 -6.84 -0.68 44.96
N TRP A 1070 -6.55 -0.96 46.23
CA TRP A 1070 -5.18 -1.05 46.73
C TRP A 1070 -4.37 -2.16 46.06
N VAL A 1071 -4.94 -3.36 45.90
CA VAL A 1071 -4.28 -4.47 45.20
C VAL A 1071 -4.02 -4.11 43.74
N LEU A 1072 -5.04 -3.58 43.05
CA LEU A 1072 -4.92 -3.20 41.64
C LEU A 1072 -3.94 -2.04 41.44
N GLY A 1073 -3.86 -1.10 42.38
CA GLY A 1073 -2.96 0.05 42.35
C GLY A 1073 -1.48 -0.32 42.40
N LYS A 1074 -1.14 -1.50 42.94
CA LYS A 1074 0.25 -2.01 42.97
C LYS A 1074 0.72 -2.62 41.65
N LEU A 1075 -0.19 -2.86 40.68
CA LEU A 1075 0.15 -3.49 39.41
C LEU A 1075 0.91 -2.50 38.50
N ARG A 1076 2.24 -2.72 38.38
CA ARG A 1076 3.15 -1.78 37.71
C ARG A 1076 2.87 -1.56 36.22
N ASN A 1077 2.32 -2.56 35.52
CA ASN A 1077 2.11 -2.50 34.07
C ASN A 1077 0.63 -2.27 33.66
N LEU A 1078 -0.28 -2.12 34.63
CA LEU A 1078 -1.71 -1.96 34.36
C LEU A 1078 -1.96 -0.61 33.71
N ALA A 1079 -2.22 -0.62 32.41
CA ALA A 1079 -2.43 0.56 31.59
C ALA A 1079 -3.91 0.87 31.35
N ILE A 1080 -4.77 -0.15 31.38
CA ILE A 1080 -6.21 -0.01 31.10
C ILE A 1080 -7.00 -0.70 32.21
N LEU A 1081 -7.75 0.09 32.98
CA LEU A 1081 -8.69 -0.39 33.98
C LEU A 1081 -10.11 -0.03 33.57
N ARG A 1082 -11.00 -1.03 33.56
CA ARG A 1082 -12.42 -0.84 33.26
C ARG A 1082 -13.28 -1.44 34.36
N LEU A 1083 -14.05 -0.58 35.00
CA LEU A 1083 -15.02 -0.92 36.04
C LEU A 1083 -16.40 -0.68 35.44
N LEU A 1084 -17.04 -1.75 34.97
CA LEU A 1084 -18.31 -1.66 34.26
C LEU A 1084 -19.50 -2.08 35.15
N LYS A 1085 -20.71 -2.04 34.61
CA LYS A 1085 -21.97 -2.36 35.28
C LYS A 1085 -21.85 -3.43 36.36
N ASP A 1086 -22.28 -3.10 37.58
CA ASP A 1086 -22.29 -3.97 38.77
C ASP A 1086 -20.90 -4.56 39.13
N SER A 1087 -19.81 -3.81 38.92
CA SER A 1087 -18.45 -4.29 39.32
C SER A 1087 -18.25 -4.34 40.83
N PHE A 1088 -18.85 -3.40 41.56
CA PHE A 1088 -18.84 -3.32 43.03
C PHE A 1088 -20.27 -3.41 43.57
N GLU A 1089 -20.40 -3.84 44.82
CA GLU A 1089 -21.66 -3.95 45.55
C GLU A 1089 -21.71 -2.88 46.64
N GLY A 1090 -22.77 -2.07 46.68
CA GLY A 1090 -22.95 -0.96 47.62
C GLY A 1090 -23.71 0.21 47.00
N GLU A 1091 -24.43 0.97 47.83
CA GLU A 1091 -25.23 2.14 47.41
C GLU A 1091 -24.41 3.45 47.47
N GLU A 1092 -23.49 3.57 48.45
CA GLU A 1092 -22.61 4.72 48.70
C GLU A 1092 -21.13 4.31 48.53
N LEU A 1093 -20.63 4.35 47.30
CA LEU A 1093 -19.25 3.97 46.99
C LEU A 1093 -18.35 5.21 46.80
N GLY A 1094 -17.39 5.42 47.69
CA GLY A 1094 -16.32 6.41 47.55
C GLY A 1094 -15.05 5.79 46.96
N LEU A 1095 -14.64 6.21 45.75
CA LEU A 1095 -13.46 5.70 45.07
C LEU A 1095 -12.28 6.67 45.21
N THR A 1096 -11.29 6.33 46.03
CA THR A 1096 -10.09 7.16 46.24
C THR A 1096 -8.86 6.54 45.59
N PHE A 1097 -8.17 7.31 44.74
CA PHE A 1097 -6.85 6.97 44.19
C PHE A 1097 -5.76 7.63 45.05
N HIS A 1098 -4.97 6.80 45.73
CA HIS A 1098 -3.88 7.26 46.60
C HIS A 1098 -2.61 7.62 45.83
N ARG A 1099 -1.75 8.43 46.46
CA ARG A 1099 -0.41 8.76 45.94
C ARG A 1099 0.38 7.50 45.56
N GLU A 1100 1.06 7.53 44.42
CA GLU A 1100 1.84 6.41 43.86
C GLU A 1100 1.03 5.16 43.44
N ALA A 1101 -0.29 5.17 43.59
CA ALA A 1101 -1.14 4.10 43.05
C ALA A 1101 -1.21 4.21 41.53
N PHE A 1102 -1.28 3.04 40.87
CA PHE A 1102 -1.46 2.92 39.42
C PHE A 1102 -0.39 3.66 38.58
N PRO A 1103 0.89 3.30 38.71
CA PRO A 1103 2.01 4.05 38.12
C PRO A 1103 2.03 4.08 36.58
N SER A 1104 1.31 3.16 35.92
CA SER A 1104 1.25 3.04 34.46
C SER A 1104 -0.16 3.17 33.88
N LEU A 1105 -1.16 3.51 34.69
CA LEU A 1105 -2.54 3.59 34.20
C LEU A 1105 -2.68 4.76 33.24
N MET A 1106 -3.09 4.45 32.01
CA MET A 1106 -3.29 5.42 30.92
C MET A 1106 -4.77 5.64 30.64
N VAL A 1107 -5.60 4.62 30.86
CA VAL A 1107 -7.03 4.69 30.55
C VAL A 1107 -7.87 4.11 31.69
N LEU A 1108 -8.80 4.92 32.20
CA LEU A 1108 -9.78 4.53 33.20
C LEU A 1108 -11.19 4.67 32.63
N GLN A 1109 -11.98 3.59 32.70
CA GLN A 1109 -13.39 3.60 32.32
C GLN A 1109 -14.26 3.22 33.51
N LEU A 1110 -15.18 4.11 33.87
CA LEU A 1110 -16.21 3.92 34.90
C LEU A 1110 -17.57 3.97 34.21
N GLU A 1111 -18.31 2.87 34.18
CA GLU A 1111 -19.57 2.80 33.44
C GLU A 1111 -20.59 1.88 34.13
N GLY A 1112 -21.75 2.42 34.52
CA GLY A 1112 -22.84 1.64 35.11
C GLY A 1112 -22.57 1.15 36.54
N VAL A 1113 -21.61 1.75 37.24
CA VAL A 1113 -21.39 1.60 38.69
C VAL A 1113 -21.63 2.97 39.31
N HIS A 1114 -22.44 3.08 40.34
CA HIS A 1114 -22.73 4.35 41.00
C HIS A 1114 -21.69 4.63 42.09
N PHE A 1115 -20.83 5.62 41.86
CA PHE A 1115 -19.90 6.15 42.86
C PHE A 1115 -20.41 7.48 43.38
N GLU A 1116 -20.53 7.63 44.70
CA GLU A 1116 -20.92 8.90 45.30
C GLU A 1116 -19.81 9.95 45.15
N SER A 1117 -18.55 9.53 45.27
CA SER A 1117 -17.39 10.38 45.04
C SER A 1117 -16.25 9.62 44.38
N VAL A 1118 -15.52 10.29 43.48
CA VAL A 1118 -14.25 9.81 42.91
C VAL A 1118 -13.17 10.84 43.18
N GLU A 1119 -12.18 10.49 43.99
CA GLU A 1119 -11.10 11.40 44.42
C GLU A 1119 -9.74 10.94 43.87
N PHE A 1120 -9.02 11.83 43.18
CA PHE A 1120 -7.62 11.65 42.81
C PHE A 1120 -6.72 12.44 43.76
N LYS A 1121 -6.01 11.76 44.66
CA LYS A 1121 -5.03 12.42 45.54
C LYS A 1121 -3.80 12.86 44.75
N GLU A 1122 -3.13 13.89 45.23
CA GLU A 1122 -1.93 14.42 44.58
C GLU A 1122 -0.87 13.31 44.38
N GLY A 1123 -0.37 13.20 43.15
CA GLY A 1123 0.58 12.15 42.75
C GLY A 1123 -0.04 10.77 42.50
N ALA A 1124 -1.37 10.63 42.45
CA ALA A 1124 -2.05 9.42 42.00
C ALA A 1124 -2.09 9.33 40.46
N THR A 1125 -2.05 8.11 39.91
CA THR A 1125 -2.26 7.84 38.47
C THR A 1125 -1.47 8.77 37.53
N PRO A 1126 -0.15 8.89 37.67
CA PRO A 1126 0.64 9.95 37.02
C PRO A 1126 0.64 9.92 35.48
N LYS A 1127 0.26 8.78 34.87
CA LYS A 1127 0.24 8.58 33.42
C LYS A 1127 -1.17 8.54 32.82
N LEU A 1128 -2.20 8.89 33.59
CA LEU A 1128 -3.59 8.83 33.13
C LEU A 1128 -3.80 9.84 32.00
N GLU A 1129 -4.09 9.35 30.79
CA GLU A 1129 -4.30 10.19 29.61
C GLU A 1129 -5.79 10.36 29.29
N LEU A 1130 -6.60 9.32 29.53
CA LEU A 1130 -8.00 9.26 29.16
C LEU A 1130 -8.88 8.76 30.31
N LEU A 1131 -9.89 9.55 30.65
CA LEU A 1131 -10.94 9.21 31.61
C LEU A 1131 -12.30 9.12 30.90
N LEU A 1132 -12.93 7.95 30.97
CA LEU A 1132 -14.28 7.72 30.43
C LEU A 1132 -15.28 7.52 31.56
N ILE A 1133 -16.32 8.33 31.56
CA ILE A 1133 -17.39 8.31 32.57
C ILE A 1133 -18.72 8.05 31.86
N GLY A 1134 -19.32 6.91 32.15
CA GLY A 1134 -20.62 6.51 31.61
C GLY A 1134 -21.80 7.09 32.40
N TYR A 1135 -23.00 6.88 31.85
CA TYR A 1135 -24.27 7.35 32.42
C TYR A 1135 -24.44 7.00 33.91
N ASN A 1136 -24.87 8.00 34.71
CA ASN A 1136 -25.14 7.92 36.16
C ASN A 1136 -24.08 7.17 36.97
N SER A 1137 -22.81 7.29 36.57
CA SER A 1137 -21.72 6.54 37.21
C SER A 1137 -21.08 7.28 38.39
N ILE A 1138 -21.22 8.61 38.47
CA ILE A 1138 -20.61 9.42 39.54
C ILE A 1138 -21.54 10.56 40.00
N SER A 1139 -21.52 10.88 41.30
CA SER A 1139 -22.19 12.08 41.85
C SER A 1139 -21.23 13.25 42.09
N SER A 1140 -19.96 12.96 42.40
CA SER A 1140 -18.91 13.97 42.60
C SER A 1140 -17.55 13.43 42.14
N ILE A 1141 -16.69 14.32 41.63
CA ILE A 1141 -15.33 14.01 41.21
C ILE A 1141 -14.37 15.13 41.62
N SER A 1142 -13.18 14.79 42.11
CA SER A 1142 -12.17 15.76 42.57
C SER A 1142 -10.74 15.32 42.24
N GLY A 1143 -9.83 16.30 42.15
CA GLY A 1143 -8.40 16.05 41.93
C GLY A 1143 -7.96 16.00 40.46
N LEU A 1144 -8.88 16.23 39.49
CA LEU A 1144 -8.54 16.21 38.06
C LEU A 1144 -7.53 17.29 37.67
N SER A 1145 -7.52 18.43 38.37
CA SER A 1145 -6.55 19.51 38.17
C SER A 1145 -5.10 19.11 38.47
N SER A 1146 -4.91 18.09 39.32
CA SER A 1146 -3.59 17.62 39.76
C SER A 1146 -2.99 16.50 38.89
N LEU A 1147 -3.71 16.04 37.86
CA LEU A 1147 -3.28 14.95 36.99
C LEU A 1147 -2.35 15.46 35.86
N PRO A 1148 -1.06 15.07 35.86
CA PRO A 1148 -0.04 15.71 35.01
C PRO A 1148 0.03 15.17 33.58
N SER A 1149 -0.73 14.12 33.23
CA SER A 1149 -0.74 13.53 31.88
C SER A 1149 -2.11 13.50 31.22
N LEU A 1150 -3.14 14.08 31.87
CA LEU A 1150 -4.52 14.01 31.41
C LEU A 1150 -4.69 14.79 30.10
N LYS A 1151 -5.22 14.14 29.07
CA LYS A 1151 -5.42 14.71 27.74
C LYS A 1151 -6.89 14.80 27.35
N GLU A 1152 -7.69 13.81 27.76
CA GLU A 1152 -9.08 13.70 27.33
C GLU A 1152 -9.97 13.16 28.46
N VAL A 1153 -11.13 13.80 28.63
CA VAL A 1153 -12.22 13.32 29.48
C VAL A 1153 -13.47 13.22 28.63
N VAL A 1154 -14.07 12.02 28.57
CA VAL A 1154 -15.31 11.77 27.84
C VAL A 1154 -16.41 11.45 28.83
N LEU A 1155 -17.53 12.15 28.69
CA LEU A 1155 -18.70 11.98 29.53
C LEU A 1155 -19.91 11.71 28.63
N ASP A 1156 -20.43 10.49 28.71
CA ASP A 1156 -21.47 9.98 27.82
C ASP A 1156 -22.74 10.86 27.86
N ASP A 1157 -23.16 11.38 26.69
CA ASP A 1157 -24.10 12.49 26.47
C ASP A 1157 -25.54 12.27 27.01
N VAL A 1158 -25.83 11.08 27.52
CA VAL A 1158 -27.15 10.75 28.11
C VAL A 1158 -27.29 11.28 29.55
N SER A 1159 -26.20 11.70 30.22
CA SER A 1159 -26.28 12.21 31.59
C SER A 1159 -26.97 13.58 31.63
N ARG A 1160 -28.14 13.66 32.27
CA ARG A 1160 -28.88 14.93 32.50
C ARG A 1160 -28.31 15.77 33.64
N ASP A 1161 -27.25 15.33 34.32
CA ASP A 1161 -26.71 16.02 35.49
C ASP A 1161 -25.70 17.10 35.08
N LEU A 1162 -26.22 18.32 34.92
CA LEU A 1162 -25.43 19.52 34.63
C LEU A 1162 -24.35 19.78 35.70
N ARG A 1163 -24.56 19.35 36.96
CA ARG A 1163 -23.64 19.66 38.06
C ARG A 1163 -22.30 18.94 37.91
N VAL A 1164 -22.33 17.65 37.60
CA VAL A 1164 -21.09 16.86 37.40
C VAL A 1164 -20.31 17.39 36.20
N ARG A 1165 -21.01 17.78 35.13
CA ARG A 1165 -20.40 18.41 33.95
C ARG A 1165 -19.67 19.70 34.34
N ASP A 1166 -20.33 20.60 35.04
CA ASP A 1166 -19.76 21.89 35.42
C ASP A 1166 -18.54 21.69 36.35
N MET A 1167 -18.63 20.77 37.30
CA MET A 1167 -17.52 20.40 38.20
C MET A 1167 -16.30 19.84 37.46
N VAL A 1168 -16.53 18.94 36.50
CA VAL A 1168 -15.45 18.40 35.65
C VAL A 1168 -14.82 19.54 34.86
N GLN A 1169 -15.63 20.36 34.18
CA GLN A 1169 -15.14 21.44 33.34
C GLN A 1169 -14.36 22.50 34.12
N GLU A 1170 -14.80 22.84 35.34
CA GLU A 1170 -14.07 23.73 36.25
C GLU A 1170 -12.68 23.16 36.59
N GLN A 1171 -12.58 21.87 36.93
CA GLN A 1171 -11.29 21.26 37.27
C GLN A 1171 -10.36 21.09 36.06
N LEU A 1172 -10.92 20.79 34.88
CA LEU A 1172 -10.15 20.72 33.64
C LEU A 1172 -9.58 22.10 33.26
N SER A 1173 -10.31 23.19 33.52
CA SER A 1173 -9.82 24.56 33.29
C SER A 1173 -8.61 24.93 34.17
N ARG A 1174 -8.49 24.30 35.34
CA ARG A 1174 -7.39 24.47 36.29
C ARG A 1174 -6.24 23.47 36.06
N ASN A 1175 -6.38 22.55 35.12
CA ASN A 1175 -5.34 21.57 34.80
C ASN A 1175 -4.30 22.20 33.84
N PRO A 1176 -3.00 22.12 34.12
CA PRO A 1176 -1.95 22.73 33.30
C PRO A 1176 -1.86 22.19 31.86
N ASN A 1177 -2.40 21.00 31.57
CA ASN A 1177 -2.39 20.40 30.23
C ASN A 1177 -3.60 20.76 29.35
N ASN A 1178 -4.56 21.52 29.88
CA ASN A 1178 -5.81 21.89 29.19
C ASN A 1178 -6.49 20.69 28.47
N PRO A 1179 -6.85 19.62 29.20
CA PRO A 1179 -7.43 18.40 28.64
C PRO A 1179 -8.75 18.68 27.89
N VAL A 1180 -8.94 17.98 26.76
CA VAL A 1180 -10.15 18.08 25.93
C VAL A 1180 -11.32 17.39 26.61
N PHE A 1181 -12.41 18.12 26.78
CA PHE A 1181 -13.68 17.56 27.24
C PHE A 1181 -14.56 17.19 26.04
N LYS A 1182 -14.93 15.91 25.91
CA LYS A 1182 -15.83 15.41 24.85
C LYS A 1182 -17.12 14.86 25.43
N ARG A 1183 -18.19 15.00 24.65
CA ARG A 1183 -19.52 14.41 24.90
C ARG A 1183 -19.66 13.11 24.13
#